data_AF-A0AAV6H713-F1
#
_entry.id   AF-A0AAV6H713-F1
#
_cell.length_a   1.000
_cell.length_b   1.000
_cell.length_c   1.000
_cell.angle_alpha   90.00
_cell.angle_beta   90.00
_cell.angle_gamma   90.00
#
_symmetry.space_group_name_H-M   'P 1'
#
loop_
_entity.id
_entity.type
_entity.pdbx_description
1 polymer ?
#
loop_
_entity_poly.entity_id
_entity_poly.type
_entity_poly.pdbx_seq_one_letter_code
_entity_poly.pdbx_strand_id
1 'polypeptide(L)'
;MSVMLVSLLLCSITSTTLQSFEVVGPDGPVVGVVGEDLILPCSLKPTTSAVDKEVVWLIGGDIVHHYKHHKDWTDHKIPAYRGRTSLFREELHRGNLSLKLRALRLSDANTYRCYIADQTGTYEAPVELVVEAAGSTPLISTVSWGNGSVRLDCESTGWSAESQVVWLTCEGRTLPAEPTMQRFPEGLKVKSAVTVREGEGSRFLCRVTSPRQTREMEVEVSRLLFACSRHHWALTAPILLFLSVCWILFYHYGGIHLYKQWVISKFSWAHDYSPLTGKDSKIYTDPLIIRRPRGTDRGTVSIKDYNNITLDQLFSPDPGQSPPSVVILQGHSGYSKSTTARKIICDWASRKRYAKEFKLVVLLTCKELNMEAQGEWRSLLELITLSSRWSFRHVIEGVLKDAPHKVLFIIDGFDELRLSAEQPSSHLPSQPFSRAPPADILYALLGGRILPESFLLVTTNHKASKKLSKLLNQREQRFTEIQGFSERMVKEYFHVFFENKERAKEAYQYVCENNFLFSSCSIPMRCWMICSILRESPEVKQMELENRTLIFLLFVLIVLKNTSMAKSEAPKMLAKLAKERTCKKEFLFEKESVSGLDKISLLQGSSARQYCFVHQTIQEFFSALYFITLESTKMEIEVKTLLDSVKGPSADTNIHLWPVIRFLFGFSNPNVWKKSVSLLASHNSSSSSGNTPSPTLLQDLLKEWILEEADKFILKAVSFFLHCLYELHDDAFVKKVMEKWRKVDFASVVLKKIDCSVLRYCLQCRPAIARLNLSNCNLTAEKLKLLAPALSQLTCEELCGKQPVFRSDYT
;
A
#
# COMPACT_ATOMS: atom_id res chain seq x y z
N MET A 1 92.64 -52.31 98.41
CA MET A 1 92.62 -52.28 96.93
C MET A 1 91.43 -51.46 96.46
N SER A 2 91.62 -50.14 96.47
CA SER A 2 90.78 -49.20 95.73
C SER A 2 91.10 -49.37 94.25
N VAL A 3 90.09 -49.69 93.42
CA VAL A 3 89.94 -49.57 91.94
C VAL A 3 88.78 -50.46 91.41
N MET A 4 88.12 -51.31 92.21
CA MET A 4 87.08 -52.24 91.71
C MET A 4 85.62 -51.99 92.13
N LEU A 5 85.26 -50.93 92.85
CA LEU A 5 83.88 -50.74 93.34
C LEU A 5 83.27 -49.34 93.16
N VAL A 6 83.88 -48.52 92.32
CA VAL A 6 83.26 -47.30 91.78
C VAL A 6 83.15 -47.51 90.28
N SER A 7 82.01 -47.16 89.70
CA SER A 7 81.84 -47.04 88.25
C SER A 7 81.62 -48.31 87.42
N LEU A 8 80.95 -49.32 87.98
CA LEU A 8 79.77 -49.90 87.31
C LEU A 8 78.50 -49.06 87.62
N LEU A 9 78.71 -47.75 87.81
CA LEU A 9 77.70 -46.73 87.58
C LEU A 9 77.21 -46.92 86.15
N LEU A 10 75.88 -46.87 86.02
CA LEU A 10 75.22 -46.39 84.83
C LEU A 10 75.27 -47.33 83.62
N CYS A 11 75.20 -48.65 83.86
CA CYS A 11 74.43 -49.53 82.97
C CYS A 11 72.93 -49.25 83.17
N SER A 12 72.61 -48.01 82.85
CA SER A 12 71.28 -47.50 82.59
C SER A 12 70.85 -48.13 81.28
N ILE A 13 69.60 -48.59 81.24
CA ILE A 13 68.82 -48.68 80.00
C ILE A 13 69.24 -49.83 79.07
N THR A 14 68.64 -51.00 79.26
CA THR A 14 67.72 -51.61 78.27
C THR A 14 67.11 -52.88 78.90
N SER A 15 66.20 -52.70 79.86
CA SER A 15 65.10 -53.64 80.01
C SER A 15 63.91 -52.96 79.35
N THR A 16 63.82 -53.07 78.03
CA THR A 16 62.58 -52.76 77.31
C THR A 16 61.58 -53.84 77.68
N THR A 17 60.74 -53.55 78.66
CA THR A 17 59.45 -54.20 78.82
C THR A 17 58.71 -54.10 77.48
N LEU A 18 58.41 -55.23 76.85
CA LEU A 18 57.52 -55.27 75.69
C LEU A 18 56.16 -54.66 76.10
N GLN A 19 55.84 -53.48 75.56
CA GLN A 19 54.55 -52.84 75.79
C GLN A 19 53.51 -53.53 74.88
N SER A 20 52.66 -54.38 75.45
CA SER A 20 51.53 -54.98 74.73
C SER A 20 50.40 -53.95 74.59
N PHE A 21 49.77 -53.92 73.41
CA PHE A 21 48.63 -53.05 73.10
C PHE A 21 47.53 -53.86 72.41
N GLU A 22 46.27 -53.47 72.59
CA GLU A 22 45.11 -54.00 71.86
C GLU A 22 44.58 -52.95 70.87
N VAL A 23 43.84 -53.42 69.86
CA VAL A 23 43.10 -52.58 68.91
C VAL A 23 41.63 -52.61 69.30
N VAL A 24 41.01 -51.43 69.43
CA VAL A 24 39.63 -51.27 69.89
C VAL A 24 38.80 -50.56 68.82
N GLY A 25 37.71 -51.21 68.39
CA GLY A 25 36.66 -50.64 67.55
C GLY A 25 35.48 -50.07 68.35
N PRO A 26 34.39 -49.63 67.71
CA PRO A 26 33.21 -49.12 68.40
C PRO A 26 32.38 -50.23 69.06
N ASP A 27 31.62 -49.88 70.11
CA ASP A 27 30.74 -50.80 70.85
C ASP A 27 29.51 -51.28 70.04
N GLY A 28 29.26 -50.72 68.85
CA GLY A 28 28.11 -51.04 67.99
C GLY A 28 28.30 -50.61 66.54
N PRO A 29 27.33 -50.89 65.66
CA PRO A 29 27.44 -50.57 64.24
C PRO A 29 27.49 -49.07 64.00
N VAL A 30 28.37 -48.65 63.10
CA VAL A 30 28.47 -47.27 62.64
C VAL A 30 27.42 -47.07 61.54
N VAL A 31 26.54 -46.09 61.70
CA VAL A 31 25.51 -45.76 60.70
C VAL A 31 25.95 -44.56 59.88
N GLY A 32 25.91 -44.67 58.55
CA GLY A 32 26.20 -43.57 57.64
C GLY A 32 25.13 -43.39 56.55
N VAL A 33 25.00 -42.17 56.04
CA VAL A 33 24.03 -41.82 54.98
C VAL A 33 24.73 -41.80 53.61
N VAL A 34 24.08 -42.36 52.58
CA VAL A 34 24.61 -42.37 51.21
C VAL A 34 24.97 -40.95 50.75
N GLY A 35 26.19 -40.78 50.23
CA GLY A 35 26.73 -39.52 49.71
C GLY A 35 27.60 -38.74 50.69
N GLU A 36 27.53 -39.02 51.99
CA GLU A 36 28.30 -38.30 53.02
C GLU A 36 29.68 -38.94 53.29
N ASP A 37 30.58 -38.17 53.94
CA ASP A 37 31.84 -38.70 54.46
C ASP A 37 31.61 -39.32 55.85
N LEU A 38 32.13 -40.52 56.10
CA LEU A 38 31.99 -41.24 57.36
C LEU A 38 33.35 -41.62 57.95
N ILE A 39 33.41 -41.73 59.28
CA ILE A 39 34.59 -42.21 60.00
C ILE A 39 34.27 -43.57 60.62
N LEU A 40 35.08 -44.58 60.30
CA LEU A 40 35.11 -45.87 60.97
C LEU A 40 36.12 -45.79 62.12
N PRO A 41 35.66 -45.71 63.39
CA PRO A 41 36.53 -45.45 64.52
C PRO A 41 37.35 -46.70 64.86
N CYS A 42 38.64 -46.50 65.12
CA CYS A 42 39.54 -47.53 65.62
C CYS A 42 40.73 -46.89 66.35
N SER A 43 41.16 -47.47 67.47
CA SER A 43 42.24 -46.91 68.29
C SER A 43 43.05 -47.95 69.05
N LEU A 44 44.27 -47.58 69.47
CA LEU A 44 45.14 -48.40 70.31
C LEU A 44 44.91 -48.17 71.80
N LYS A 45 44.85 -49.27 72.57
CA LYS A 45 44.74 -49.24 74.02
C LYS A 45 45.82 -50.12 74.68
N PRO A 46 46.68 -49.59 75.58
CA PRO A 46 46.79 -48.18 75.94
C PRO A 46 47.26 -47.31 74.77
N THR A 47 46.95 -46.02 74.84
CA THR A 47 47.28 -45.03 73.80
C THR A 47 48.77 -44.98 73.54
N THR A 48 49.20 -45.53 72.41
CA THR A 48 50.61 -45.61 72.00
C THR A 48 50.75 -45.15 70.54
N SER A 49 51.93 -44.67 70.15
CA SER A 49 52.16 -44.20 68.77
C SER A 49 52.03 -45.35 67.78
N ALA A 50 51.27 -45.12 66.70
CA ALA A 50 51.13 -46.01 65.57
C ALA A 50 51.87 -45.52 64.32
N VAL A 51 52.67 -44.45 64.43
CA VAL A 51 53.32 -43.79 63.28
C VAL A 51 54.26 -44.74 62.53
N ASP A 52 55.00 -45.58 63.27
CA ASP A 52 55.97 -46.54 62.72
C ASP A 52 55.37 -47.94 62.49
N LYS A 53 54.07 -48.13 62.79
CA LYS A 53 53.36 -49.40 62.66
C LYS A 53 52.68 -49.52 61.30
N GLU A 54 52.51 -50.75 60.82
CA GLU A 54 51.77 -51.03 59.59
C GLU A 54 50.28 -51.15 59.89
N VAL A 55 49.45 -50.30 59.27
CA VAL A 55 47.99 -50.26 59.50
C VAL A 55 47.28 -50.63 58.19
N VAL A 56 46.42 -51.64 58.25
CA VAL A 56 45.66 -52.15 57.11
C VAL A 56 44.18 -52.17 57.47
N TRP A 57 43.34 -51.67 56.57
CA TRP A 57 41.90 -51.84 56.66
C TRP A 57 41.44 -52.80 55.57
N LEU A 58 40.66 -53.81 55.97
CA LEU A 58 40.15 -54.87 55.11
C LEU A 58 38.61 -54.86 55.07
N ILE A 59 38.03 -55.23 53.93
CA ILE A 59 36.61 -55.56 53.76
C ILE A 59 36.51 -56.93 53.09
N GLY A 60 35.86 -57.92 53.71
CA GLY A 60 35.73 -59.27 53.10
C GLY A 60 37.06 -59.95 52.72
N GLY A 61 38.20 -59.52 53.30
CA GLY A 61 39.56 -59.99 52.96
C GLY A 61 40.34 -59.08 52.01
N ASP A 62 39.68 -58.14 51.34
CA ASP A 62 40.29 -57.21 50.39
C ASP A 62 40.78 -55.91 51.05
N ILE A 63 41.91 -55.38 50.59
CA ILE A 63 42.52 -54.16 51.14
C ILE A 63 41.78 -52.91 50.66
N VAL A 64 41.18 -52.17 51.61
CA VAL A 64 40.55 -50.85 51.34
C VAL A 64 41.48 -49.69 51.68
N HIS A 65 42.41 -49.88 52.62
CA HIS A 65 43.44 -48.90 52.95
C HIS A 65 44.67 -49.59 53.54
N HIS A 66 45.87 -49.10 53.20
CA HIS A 66 47.14 -49.65 53.68
C HIS A 66 48.12 -48.52 53.92
N TYR A 67 48.67 -48.45 55.14
CA TYR A 67 49.67 -47.49 55.58
C TYR A 67 50.92 -48.23 56.07
N LYS A 68 52.08 -47.89 55.51
CA LYS A 68 53.39 -48.46 55.87
C LYS A 68 54.52 -47.52 55.48
N HIS A 69 55.60 -47.46 56.26
CA HIS A 69 56.77 -46.60 56.00
C HIS A 69 56.38 -45.11 55.81
N HIS A 70 55.50 -44.59 56.68
CA HIS A 70 54.99 -43.20 56.66
C HIS A 70 54.24 -42.78 55.38
N LYS A 71 53.77 -43.74 54.57
CA LYS A 71 53.01 -43.49 53.34
C LYS A 71 51.79 -44.40 53.23
N ASP A 72 50.75 -43.88 52.59
CA ASP A 72 49.59 -44.70 52.20
C ASP A 72 49.94 -45.41 50.89
N TRP A 73 49.89 -46.74 50.89
CA TRP A 73 50.16 -47.56 49.72
C TRP A 73 48.91 -47.67 48.85
N THR A 74 49.05 -47.39 47.55
CA THR A 74 47.91 -47.33 46.61
C THR A 74 47.78 -48.53 45.69
N ASP A 75 48.80 -49.37 45.61
CA ASP A 75 48.97 -50.30 44.49
C ASP A 75 48.11 -51.57 44.61
N HIS A 76 47.58 -51.84 45.80
CA HIS A 76 46.81 -53.04 46.12
C HIS A 76 45.41 -52.74 46.68
N LYS A 77 44.95 -51.48 46.59
CA LYS A 77 43.60 -51.10 47.02
C LYS A 77 42.57 -51.58 46.00
N ILE A 78 41.47 -52.17 46.46
CA ILE A 78 40.37 -52.50 45.55
C ILE A 78 39.84 -51.23 44.84
N PRO A 79 39.55 -51.30 43.53
CA PRO A 79 39.23 -50.11 42.73
C PRO A 79 38.10 -49.23 43.30
N ALA A 80 37.10 -49.82 43.94
CA ALA A 80 35.93 -49.12 44.49
C ALA A 80 36.25 -48.13 45.63
N TYR A 81 37.42 -48.26 46.28
CA TYR A 81 37.83 -47.45 47.45
C TYR A 81 39.02 -46.52 47.15
N ARG A 82 39.58 -46.58 45.93
CA ARG A 82 40.72 -45.74 45.54
C ARG A 82 40.34 -44.25 45.63
N GLY A 83 41.12 -43.48 46.38
CA GLY A 83 40.87 -42.04 46.61
C GLY A 83 39.71 -41.71 47.58
N ARG A 84 38.99 -42.72 48.09
CA ARG A 84 37.89 -42.53 49.05
C ARG A 84 38.29 -42.81 50.49
N THR A 85 39.39 -43.54 50.73
CA THR A 85 39.85 -43.91 52.08
C THR A 85 41.11 -43.18 52.51
N SER A 86 41.13 -42.65 53.74
CA SER A 86 42.30 -42.01 54.34
C SER A 86 42.36 -42.20 55.86
N LEU A 87 43.57 -42.38 56.41
CA LEU A 87 43.79 -42.31 57.85
C LEU A 87 44.04 -40.86 58.32
N PHE A 88 43.80 -40.61 59.60
CA PHE A 88 44.15 -39.34 60.25
C PHE A 88 45.63 -39.35 60.63
N ARG A 89 46.51 -39.07 59.67
CA ARG A 89 47.98 -39.16 59.86
C ARG A 89 48.50 -38.35 61.05
N GLU A 90 47.90 -37.18 61.29
CA GLU A 90 48.24 -36.30 62.40
C GLU A 90 47.90 -36.89 63.76
N GLU A 91 46.95 -37.83 63.85
CA GLU A 91 46.50 -38.45 65.11
C GLU A 91 47.14 -39.83 65.34
N LEU A 92 47.95 -40.34 64.40
CA LEU A 92 48.63 -41.64 64.53
C LEU A 92 49.60 -41.68 65.72
N HIS A 93 50.23 -40.56 66.07
CA HIS A 93 51.12 -40.46 67.24
C HIS A 93 50.36 -40.65 68.56
N ARG A 94 49.03 -40.49 68.54
CA ARG A 94 48.11 -40.74 69.66
C ARG A 94 47.35 -42.07 69.50
N GLY A 95 47.81 -42.96 68.62
CA GLY A 95 47.21 -44.29 68.45
C GLY A 95 45.83 -44.30 67.78
N ASN A 96 45.43 -43.24 67.09
CA ASN A 96 44.18 -43.22 66.32
C ASN A 96 44.36 -43.91 64.97
N LEU A 97 43.67 -45.03 64.77
CA LEU A 97 43.72 -45.86 63.57
C LEU A 97 42.46 -45.69 62.69
N SER A 98 41.61 -44.71 63.01
CA SER A 98 40.30 -44.54 62.39
C SER A 98 40.41 -44.26 60.89
N LEU A 99 39.51 -44.87 60.12
CA LEU A 99 39.44 -44.71 58.67
C LEU A 99 38.36 -43.71 58.28
N LYS A 100 38.75 -42.64 57.58
CA LYS A 100 37.79 -41.77 56.90
C LYS A 100 37.46 -42.36 55.52
N LEU A 101 36.18 -42.64 55.28
CA LEU A 101 35.62 -43.10 54.02
C LEU A 101 34.76 -41.98 53.40
N ARG A 102 35.10 -41.56 52.18
CA ARG A 102 34.43 -40.45 51.49
C ARG A 102 33.31 -40.91 50.56
N ALA A 103 32.27 -40.10 50.46
CA ALA A 103 31.12 -40.28 49.58
C ALA A 103 30.52 -41.69 49.67
N LEU A 104 29.95 -42.02 50.83
CA LEU A 104 29.43 -43.33 51.19
C LEU A 104 28.41 -43.87 50.17
N ARG A 105 28.47 -45.16 49.85
CA ARG A 105 27.59 -45.85 48.90
C ARG A 105 26.86 -46.99 49.59
N LEU A 106 25.67 -47.37 49.11
CA LEU A 106 24.92 -48.53 49.64
C LEU A 106 25.76 -49.83 49.61
N SER A 107 26.61 -49.99 48.59
CA SER A 107 27.52 -51.13 48.46
C SER A 107 28.63 -51.17 49.50
N ASP A 108 28.88 -50.07 50.23
CA ASP A 108 29.92 -50.04 51.26
C ASP A 108 29.45 -50.67 52.59
N ALA A 109 28.15 -50.97 52.73
CA ALA A 109 27.60 -51.63 53.92
C ALA A 109 28.23 -53.02 54.12
N ASN A 110 29.08 -53.16 55.14
CA ASN A 110 29.80 -54.38 55.45
C ASN A 110 30.51 -54.31 56.80
N THR A 111 31.12 -55.40 57.23
CA THR A 111 32.03 -55.44 58.37
C THR A 111 33.47 -55.22 57.90
N TYR A 112 34.04 -54.10 58.32
CA TYR A 112 35.44 -53.75 58.10
C TYR A 112 36.30 -54.32 59.21
N ARG A 113 37.57 -54.62 58.92
CA ARG A 113 38.56 -55.00 59.95
C ARG A 113 39.75 -54.05 59.89
N CYS A 114 40.04 -53.42 61.02
CA CYS A 114 41.28 -52.69 61.21
C CYS A 114 42.33 -53.64 61.74
N TYR A 115 43.43 -53.77 61.02
CA TYR A 115 44.53 -54.67 61.29
C TYR A 115 45.80 -53.84 61.52
N ILE A 116 46.58 -54.18 62.54
CA ILE A 116 47.89 -53.58 62.81
C ILE A 116 48.93 -54.67 63.04
N ALA A 117 50.10 -54.52 62.44
CA ALA A 117 51.25 -55.41 62.65
C ALA A 117 52.41 -54.66 63.30
N ASP A 118 53.01 -55.29 64.30
CA ASP A 118 54.22 -54.82 64.98
C ASP A 118 55.18 -56.01 65.22
N GLN A 119 56.39 -55.75 65.72
CA GLN A 119 57.45 -56.72 66.01
C GLN A 119 57.02 -57.82 67.00
N THR A 120 55.89 -57.63 67.69
CA THR A 120 55.38 -58.50 68.76
C THR A 120 54.18 -59.35 68.36
N GLY A 121 53.58 -59.10 67.18
CA GLY A 121 52.39 -59.80 66.71
C GLY A 121 51.43 -58.91 65.92
N THR A 122 50.27 -59.47 65.59
CA THR A 122 49.23 -58.85 64.76
C THR A 122 47.94 -58.74 65.54
N TYR A 123 47.31 -57.56 65.53
CA TYR A 123 46.11 -57.27 66.30
C TYR A 123 45.02 -56.72 65.37
N GLU A 124 43.75 -57.09 65.61
CA GLU A 124 42.62 -56.63 64.79
C GLU A 124 41.40 -56.23 65.62
N ALA A 125 40.57 -55.33 65.06
CA ALA A 125 39.24 -55.01 65.56
C ALA A 125 38.23 -54.89 64.41
N PRO A 126 37.04 -55.51 64.54
CA PRO A 126 35.96 -55.35 63.57
C PRO A 126 35.19 -54.04 63.77
N VAL A 127 34.71 -53.46 62.67
CA VAL A 127 33.82 -52.29 62.65
C VAL A 127 32.70 -52.57 61.65
N GLU A 128 31.48 -52.74 62.13
CA GLU A 128 30.30 -52.95 61.28
C GLU A 128 29.76 -51.60 60.77
N LEU A 129 29.54 -51.50 59.45
CA LEU A 129 29.00 -50.32 58.78
C LEU A 129 27.61 -50.60 58.21
N VAL A 130 26.62 -49.85 58.66
CA VAL A 130 25.25 -49.83 58.12
C VAL A 130 25.06 -48.55 57.29
N VAL A 131 24.59 -48.67 56.05
CA VAL A 131 24.39 -47.53 55.15
C VAL A 131 22.90 -47.29 54.90
N GLU A 132 22.44 -46.05 55.14
CA GLU A 132 21.06 -45.61 54.91
C GLU A 132 20.96 -44.72 53.65
N ALA A 133 19.97 -44.96 52.78
CA ALA A 133 19.64 -44.09 51.64
C ALA A 133 18.45 -43.17 51.95
N ALA A 134 18.57 -41.88 51.61
CA ALA A 134 17.46 -40.94 51.68
C ALA A 134 16.56 -41.08 50.44
N GLY A 135 15.28 -41.38 50.64
CA GLY A 135 14.30 -41.47 49.56
C GLY A 135 14.11 -40.13 48.83
N SER A 136 13.89 -40.19 47.52
CA SER A 136 13.60 -39.02 46.68
C SER A 136 12.19 -38.45 46.91
N THR A 137 12.01 -37.16 46.68
CA THR A 137 10.68 -36.52 46.72
C THR A 137 9.77 -37.14 45.64
N PRO A 138 8.52 -37.52 45.95
CA PRO A 138 7.62 -38.13 44.98
C PRO A 138 7.35 -37.21 43.77
N LEU A 139 7.30 -37.81 42.58
CA LEU A 139 6.93 -37.13 41.34
C LEU A 139 5.49 -37.50 40.97
N ILE A 140 4.62 -36.50 40.85
CA ILE A 140 3.23 -36.69 40.42
C ILE A 140 3.09 -36.35 38.94
N SER A 141 2.45 -37.23 38.18
CA SER A 141 2.18 -37.08 36.75
C SER A 141 0.71 -37.38 36.42
N THR A 142 0.18 -36.74 35.37
CA THR A 142 -1.18 -36.99 34.86
C THR A 142 -1.11 -38.04 33.76
N VAL A 143 -1.90 -39.12 33.88
CA VAL A 143 -1.81 -40.27 32.96
C VAL A 143 -2.97 -40.32 31.97
N SER A 144 -4.18 -40.04 32.43
CA SER A 144 -5.36 -40.04 31.57
C SER A 144 -6.47 -39.16 32.15
N TRP A 145 -7.28 -38.59 31.27
CA TRP A 145 -8.45 -37.79 31.61
C TRP A 145 -9.62 -38.16 30.68
N GLY A 146 -10.81 -38.29 31.24
CA GLY A 146 -12.02 -38.64 30.49
C GLY A 146 -13.18 -39.03 31.40
N ASN A 147 -14.41 -38.86 30.90
CA ASN A 147 -15.65 -39.17 31.62
C ASN A 147 -15.76 -38.50 33.01
N GLY A 148 -15.29 -37.25 33.15
CA GLY A 148 -15.36 -36.50 34.42
C GLY A 148 -14.38 -36.96 35.50
N SER A 149 -13.33 -37.69 35.14
CA SER A 149 -12.29 -38.16 36.07
C SER A 149 -10.88 -37.97 35.50
N VAL A 150 -9.90 -37.79 36.41
CA VAL A 150 -8.47 -37.65 36.10
C VAL A 150 -7.68 -38.68 36.89
N ARG A 151 -6.77 -39.40 36.24
CA ARG A 151 -5.86 -40.34 36.89
C ARG A 151 -4.48 -39.71 37.12
N LEU A 152 -4.04 -39.72 38.38
CA LEU A 152 -2.75 -39.23 38.83
C LEU A 152 -1.86 -40.41 39.26
N ASP A 153 -0.62 -40.42 38.79
CA ASP A 153 0.39 -41.40 39.17
C ASP A 153 1.51 -40.72 39.96
N CYS A 154 1.95 -41.33 41.05
CA CYS A 154 3.02 -40.89 41.93
C CYS A 154 4.15 -41.92 41.97
N GLU A 155 5.39 -41.47 41.77
CA GLU A 155 6.58 -42.32 41.74
C GLU A 155 7.70 -41.75 42.60
N SER A 156 8.38 -42.59 43.40
CA SER A 156 9.53 -42.20 44.22
C SER A 156 10.55 -43.35 44.32
N THR A 157 11.84 -43.03 44.29
CA THR A 157 12.96 -43.99 44.28
C THR A 157 13.96 -43.76 45.42
N GLY A 158 14.80 -44.76 45.69
CA GLY A 158 15.95 -44.64 46.59
C GLY A 158 15.67 -44.95 48.07
N TRP A 159 14.58 -45.67 48.36
CA TRP A 159 14.20 -46.01 49.75
C TRP A 159 14.96 -47.25 50.25
N SER A 160 15.46 -47.23 51.48
CA SER A 160 16.22 -48.34 52.09
C SER A 160 15.33 -49.46 52.65
N ALA A 161 14.12 -49.13 53.11
CA ALA A 161 13.12 -50.02 53.67
C ALA A 161 11.74 -49.85 52.99
N GLU A 162 10.80 -50.75 53.27
CA GLU A 162 9.42 -50.64 52.79
C GLU A 162 8.77 -49.33 53.28
N SER A 163 8.12 -48.60 52.37
CA SER A 163 7.55 -47.27 52.62
C SER A 163 6.04 -47.27 52.35
N GLN A 164 5.25 -46.66 53.23
CA GLN A 164 3.82 -46.45 53.00
C GLN A 164 3.58 -45.26 52.07
N VAL A 165 2.61 -45.36 51.16
CA VAL A 165 2.19 -44.24 50.31
C VAL A 165 0.74 -43.90 50.58
N VAL A 166 0.47 -42.61 50.81
CA VAL A 166 -0.87 -42.10 51.08
C VAL A 166 -1.15 -40.91 50.17
N TRP A 167 -2.33 -40.89 49.56
CA TRP A 167 -2.85 -39.74 48.83
C TRP A 167 -3.81 -38.95 49.70
N LEU A 168 -3.66 -37.63 49.73
CA LEU A 168 -4.50 -36.72 50.51
C LEU A 168 -5.09 -35.63 49.60
N THR A 169 -6.32 -35.20 49.90
CA THR A 169 -6.86 -33.94 49.38
C THR A 169 -6.32 -32.76 50.19
N CYS A 170 -6.53 -31.51 49.72
CA CYS A 170 -6.19 -30.31 50.51
C CYS A 170 -6.92 -30.20 51.86
N GLU A 171 -8.02 -30.95 52.03
CA GLU A 171 -8.78 -31.05 53.28
C GLU A 171 -8.24 -32.16 54.21
N GLY A 172 -7.16 -32.86 53.81
CA GLY A 172 -6.53 -33.93 54.60
C GLY A 172 -7.27 -35.28 54.54
N ARG A 173 -8.22 -35.46 53.61
CA ARG A 173 -8.93 -36.75 53.45
C ARG A 173 -8.08 -37.72 52.64
N THR A 174 -8.02 -38.99 53.09
CA THR A 174 -7.28 -40.04 52.40
C THR A 174 -8.04 -40.56 51.19
N LEU A 175 -7.34 -40.71 50.07
CA LEU A 175 -7.88 -41.32 48.85
C LEU A 175 -7.41 -42.78 48.72
N PRO A 176 -8.28 -43.72 48.31
CA PRO A 176 -7.92 -45.12 48.18
C PRO A 176 -6.95 -45.32 47.01
N ALA A 177 -5.75 -45.82 47.30
CA ALA A 177 -4.76 -46.18 46.30
C ALA A 177 -3.85 -47.31 46.82
N GLU A 178 -3.62 -48.33 46.00
CA GLU A 178 -2.71 -49.43 46.35
C GLU A 178 -1.29 -49.10 45.85
N PRO A 179 -0.28 -49.06 46.73
CA PRO A 179 1.10 -48.85 46.30
C PRO A 179 1.73 -50.15 45.77
N THR A 180 2.57 -50.02 44.75
CA THR A 180 3.43 -51.09 44.23
C THR A 180 4.88 -50.77 44.55
N MET A 181 5.62 -51.74 45.07
CA MET A 181 7.05 -51.60 45.37
C MET A 181 7.89 -52.53 44.51
N GLN A 182 8.99 -52.03 43.97
CA GLN A 182 9.95 -52.80 43.20
C GLN A 182 11.36 -52.51 43.70
N ARG A 183 12.17 -53.55 43.89
CA ARG A 183 13.53 -53.42 44.43
C ARG A 183 14.56 -53.29 43.30
N PHE A 184 15.39 -52.25 43.38
CA PHE A 184 16.49 -51.97 42.47
C PHE A 184 17.83 -51.94 43.23
N PRO A 185 18.99 -52.06 42.55
CA PRO A 185 20.31 -51.95 43.18
C PRO A 185 20.55 -50.62 43.92
N GLU A 186 19.88 -49.56 43.47
CA GLU A 186 19.99 -48.19 44.02
C GLU A 186 19.00 -47.91 45.18
N GLY A 187 18.11 -48.86 45.49
CA GLY A 187 17.07 -48.74 46.51
C GLY A 187 15.70 -49.25 46.06
N LEU A 188 14.69 -49.14 46.92
CA LEU A 188 13.29 -49.43 46.59
C LEU A 188 12.68 -48.28 45.79
N LYS A 189 11.91 -48.65 44.77
CA LYS A 189 11.06 -47.77 43.98
C LYS A 189 9.61 -48.03 44.33
N VAL A 190 8.87 -46.98 44.64
CA VAL A 190 7.48 -47.03 45.03
C VAL A 190 6.63 -46.27 44.01
N LYS A 191 5.52 -46.88 43.58
CA LYS A 191 4.53 -46.31 42.68
C LYS A 191 3.14 -46.38 43.32
N SER A 192 2.31 -45.38 43.10
CA SER A 192 0.89 -45.39 43.49
C SER A 192 0.08 -44.55 42.51
N ALA A 193 -1.17 -44.92 42.28
CA ALA A 193 -2.04 -44.21 41.36
C ALA A 193 -3.43 -44.02 41.95
N VAL A 194 -4.01 -42.83 41.74
CA VAL A 194 -5.34 -42.45 42.23
C VAL A 194 -6.17 -41.85 41.11
N THR A 195 -7.49 -42.06 41.16
CA THR A 195 -8.44 -41.44 40.22
C THR A 195 -9.31 -40.46 40.97
N VAL A 196 -9.30 -39.20 40.55
CA VAL A 196 -9.99 -38.08 41.22
C VAL A 196 -11.12 -37.52 40.36
N ARG A 197 -12.15 -36.98 40.99
CA ARG A 197 -13.34 -36.37 40.34
C ARG A 197 -13.52 -34.90 40.73
N GLU A 198 -14.32 -34.16 39.96
CA GLU A 198 -14.51 -32.70 40.12
C GLU A 198 -14.98 -32.27 41.53
N GLY A 199 -15.65 -33.16 42.28
CA GLY A 199 -16.12 -32.90 43.65
C GLY A 199 -15.11 -33.13 44.77
N GLU A 200 -13.90 -33.63 44.47
CA GLU A 200 -12.90 -34.04 45.48
C GLU A 200 -11.80 -32.97 45.73
N GLY A 201 -11.96 -31.79 45.13
CA GLY A 201 -11.02 -30.66 45.23
C GLY A 201 -10.12 -30.51 44.00
N SER A 202 -9.31 -29.46 43.97
CA SER A 202 -8.36 -29.19 42.88
C SER A 202 -6.91 -29.53 43.23
N ARG A 203 -6.59 -29.80 44.49
CA ARG A 203 -5.22 -30.02 44.98
C ARG A 203 -5.09 -31.37 45.68
N PHE A 204 -4.07 -32.12 45.28
CA PHE A 204 -3.83 -33.48 45.73
C PHE A 204 -2.37 -33.65 46.13
N LEU A 205 -2.14 -34.31 47.26
CA LEU A 205 -0.83 -34.54 47.85
C LEU A 205 -0.52 -36.04 47.84
N CYS A 206 0.66 -36.42 47.34
CA CYS A 206 1.21 -37.77 47.52
C CYS A 206 2.29 -37.74 48.61
N ARG A 207 2.12 -38.55 49.65
CA ARG A 207 3.07 -38.69 50.77
C ARG A 207 3.64 -40.10 50.83
N VAL A 208 4.97 -40.20 50.92
CA VAL A 208 5.71 -41.45 51.10
C VAL A 208 6.41 -41.44 52.45
N THR A 209 6.11 -42.41 53.30
CA THR A 209 6.58 -42.51 54.69
C THR A 209 7.35 -43.80 54.92
N SER A 210 8.58 -43.68 55.43
CA SER A 210 9.47 -44.75 55.91
C SER A 210 9.65 -44.60 57.43
N PRO A 211 10.03 -45.64 58.20
CA PRO A 211 10.09 -45.58 59.67
C PRO A 211 10.85 -44.40 60.29
N ARG A 212 11.78 -43.76 59.55
CA ARG A 212 12.54 -42.59 60.01
C ARG A 212 12.44 -41.36 59.11
N GLN A 213 11.70 -41.40 57.99
CA GLN A 213 11.67 -40.33 56.98
C GLN A 213 10.30 -40.19 56.29
N THR A 214 9.88 -38.96 55.97
CA THR A 214 8.67 -38.67 55.19
C THR A 214 8.99 -37.70 54.06
N ARG A 215 8.48 -37.98 52.85
CA ARG A 215 8.59 -37.10 51.66
C ARG A 215 7.21 -36.89 51.06
N GLU A 216 6.90 -35.67 50.63
CA GLU A 216 5.60 -35.34 50.04
C GLU A 216 5.70 -34.36 48.87
N MET A 217 4.69 -34.38 47.98
CA MET A 217 4.56 -33.50 46.81
C MET A 217 3.09 -33.20 46.55
N GLU A 218 2.79 -31.95 46.19
CA GLU A 218 1.44 -31.47 45.87
C GLU A 218 1.29 -31.16 44.37
N VAL A 219 0.12 -31.47 43.81
CA VAL A 219 -0.25 -31.11 42.44
C VAL A 219 -1.63 -30.44 42.40
N GLU A 220 -1.79 -29.45 41.52
CA GLU A 220 -3.07 -28.80 41.23
C GLU A 220 -3.61 -29.25 39.86
N VAL A 221 -4.86 -29.74 39.82
CA VAL A 221 -5.54 -30.23 38.62
C VAL A 221 -6.57 -29.20 38.14
N SER A 222 -6.44 -28.75 36.89
CA SER A 222 -7.34 -27.75 36.28
C SER A 222 -8.76 -28.27 36.09
N ARG A 223 -9.76 -27.43 36.37
CA ARG A 223 -11.19 -27.73 36.15
C ARG A 223 -11.52 -28.13 34.71
N LEU A 224 -10.77 -27.63 33.72
CA LEU A 224 -11.00 -27.92 32.30
C LEU A 224 -10.78 -29.41 31.96
N LEU A 225 -9.94 -30.12 32.72
CA LEU A 225 -9.69 -31.56 32.50
C LEU A 225 -10.91 -32.41 32.86
N PHE A 226 -11.77 -31.97 33.78
CA PHE A 226 -13.02 -32.64 34.14
C PHE A 226 -14.15 -32.33 33.13
N ALA A 227 -14.11 -31.16 32.47
CA ALA A 227 -15.17 -30.66 31.58
C ALA A 227 -15.16 -31.27 30.16
N CYS A 228 -14.18 -32.10 29.80
CA CYS A 228 -14.09 -32.71 28.47
C CYS A 228 -15.09 -33.87 28.33
N SER A 229 -16.36 -33.54 28.10
CA SER A 229 -17.40 -34.52 27.72
C SER A 229 -17.46 -34.70 26.20
N ARG A 230 -17.75 -35.93 25.76
CA ARG A 230 -17.81 -36.36 24.35
C ARG A 230 -18.83 -35.62 23.45
N HIS A 231 -19.52 -34.59 23.94
CA HIS A 231 -20.60 -33.89 23.22
C HIS A 231 -20.22 -32.52 22.67
N HIS A 232 -19.10 -31.91 23.07
CA HIS A 232 -18.74 -30.56 22.61
C HIS A 232 -18.22 -30.51 21.16
N TRP A 233 -17.59 -31.57 20.65
CA TRP A 233 -17.05 -31.61 19.28
C TRP A 233 -18.13 -31.83 18.21
N ALA A 234 -19.27 -32.44 18.57
CA ALA A 234 -20.40 -32.65 17.66
C ALA A 234 -21.15 -31.35 17.30
N LEU A 235 -21.10 -30.32 18.16
CA LEU A 235 -21.77 -29.02 17.92
C LEU A 235 -20.81 -27.95 17.37
N THR A 236 -19.53 -28.00 17.73
CA THR A 236 -18.55 -26.97 17.36
C THR A 236 -17.93 -27.19 15.97
N ALA A 237 -17.72 -28.43 15.54
CA ALA A 237 -17.14 -28.72 14.23
C ALA A 237 -18.06 -28.30 13.06
N PRO A 238 -19.39 -28.54 13.08
CA PRO A 238 -20.28 -28.06 12.02
C PRO A 238 -20.36 -26.53 11.99
N ILE A 239 -20.31 -25.86 13.15
CA ILE A 239 -20.33 -24.39 13.23
C ILE A 239 -19.04 -23.81 12.67
N LEU A 240 -17.87 -24.36 13.00
CA LEU A 240 -16.60 -23.90 12.44
C LEU A 240 -16.47 -24.20 10.95
N LEU A 241 -16.99 -25.33 10.48
CA LEU A 241 -17.07 -25.64 9.05
C LEU A 241 -18.05 -24.72 8.33
N PHE A 242 -19.21 -24.45 8.93
CA PHE A 242 -20.18 -23.51 8.38
C PHE A 242 -19.64 -22.08 8.36
N LEU A 243 -18.94 -21.65 9.41
CA LEU A 243 -18.29 -20.34 9.47
C LEU A 243 -17.13 -20.26 8.48
N SER A 244 -16.31 -21.31 8.31
CA SER A 244 -15.23 -21.32 7.32
C SER A 244 -15.77 -21.33 5.90
N VAL A 245 -16.82 -22.10 5.61
CA VAL A 245 -17.54 -22.08 4.33
C VAL A 245 -18.19 -20.72 4.11
N CYS A 246 -18.87 -20.14 5.10
CA CYS A 246 -19.43 -18.79 5.01
C CYS A 246 -18.34 -17.73 4.81
N TRP A 247 -17.17 -17.89 5.43
CA TRP A 247 -16.05 -16.97 5.28
C TRP A 247 -15.39 -17.10 3.90
N ILE A 248 -15.25 -18.33 3.38
CA ILE A 248 -14.81 -18.62 2.01
C ILE A 248 -15.82 -18.07 1.01
N LEU A 249 -17.13 -18.31 1.21
CA LEU A 249 -18.18 -17.77 0.36
C LEU A 249 -18.21 -16.22 0.46
N PHE A 250 -18.04 -15.64 1.64
CA PHE A 250 -17.97 -14.19 1.80
C PHE A 250 -16.73 -13.60 1.12
N TYR A 251 -15.57 -14.27 1.17
CA TYR A 251 -14.36 -13.81 0.48
C TYR A 251 -14.48 -14.00 -1.04
N HIS A 252 -15.01 -15.14 -1.47
CA HIS A 252 -15.11 -15.51 -2.88
C HIS A 252 -16.24 -14.78 -3.63
N TYR A 253 -17.37 -14.52 -2.96
CA TYR A 253 -18.51 -13.78 -3.52
C TYR A 253 -18.54 -12.30 -3.11
N GLY A 254 -17.92 -11.92 -1.98
CA GLY A 254 -17.86 -10.54 -1.49
C GLY A 254 -16.69 -9.72 -2.05
N GLY A 255 -15.66 -10.33 -2.65
CA GLY A 255 -14.52 -9.58 -3.20
C GLY A 255 -14.90 -8.60 -4.32
N ILE A 256 -15.82 -8.96 -5.23
CA ILE A 256 -16.35 -8.02 -6.24
C ILE A 256 -17.16 -6.91 -5.57
N HIS A 257 -17.91 -7.22 -4.51
CA HIS A 257 -18.67 -6.21 -3.77
C HIS A 257 -17.75 -5.21 -3.07
N LEU A 258 -16.68 -5.68 -2.43
CA LEU A 258 -15.64 -4.85 -1.83
C LEU A 258 -14.91 -4.01 -2.90
N TYR A 259 -14.62 -4.60 -4.07
CA TYR A 259 -14.07 -3.86 -5.20
C TYR A 259 -15.01 -2.74 -5.67
N LYS A 260 -16.32 -3.02 -5.79
CA LYS A 260 -17.32 -1.99 -6.11
C LYS A 260 -17.37 -0.88 -5.05
N GLN A 261 -17.31 -1.22 -3.76
CA GLN A 261 -17.23 -0.21 -2.70
C GLN A 261 -15.95 0.62 -2.77
N TRP A 262 -14.81 0.00 -3.07
CA TRP A 262 -13.55 0.70 -3.28
C TRP A 262 -13.61 1.64 -4.49
N VAL A 263 -14.21 1.21 -5.61
CA VAL A 263 -14.44 2.07 -6.79
C VAL A 263 -15.29 3.27 -6.40
N ILE A 264 -16.41 3.05 -5.71
CA ILE A 264 -17.26 4.14 -5.24
C ILE A 264 -16.44 5.08 -4.36
N SER A 265 -15.68 4.58 -3.39
CA SER A 265 -14.83 5.40 -2.52
C SER A 265 -13.71 6.15 -3.27
N LYS A 266 -13.09 5.55 -4.29
CA LYS A 266 -11.99 6.18 -5.06
C LYS A 266 -12.51 7.35 -5.90
N PHE A 267 -13.71 7.21 -6.46
CA PHE A 267 -14.24 8.16 -7.43
C PHE A 267 -15.39 9.04 -6.90
N SER A 268 -15.97 8.76 -5.72
CA SER A 268 -16.98 9.61 -5.08
C SER A 268 -16.42 10.94 -4.58
N TRP A 269 -15.13 10.98 -4.20
CA TRP A 269 -14.45 12.20 -3.75
C TRP A 269 -13.69 12.92 -4.88
N ALA A 270 -13.56 12.29 -6.06
CA ALA A 270 -12.79 12.78 -7.20
C ALA A 270 -13.69 13.26 -8.35
N HIS A 271 -14.66 14.11 -8.02
CA HIS A 271 -15.41 14.86 -9.02
C HIS A 271 -14.58 16.08 -9.42
N ASP A 272 -13.87 15.97 -10.56
CA ASP A 272 -12.88 16.92 -11.12
C ASP A 272 -13.37 18.37 -11.31
N TYR A 273 -14.59 18.70 -10.91
CA TYR A 273 -15.20 20.01 -11.07
C TYR A 273 -16.04 20.46 -9.87
N SER A 274 -15.88 20.02 -8.63
CA SER A 274 -16.50 20.79 -7.52
C SER A 274 -15.97 20.53 -6.12
N PRO A 275 -14.75 20.97 -5.80
CA PRO A 275 -14.34 21.14 -4.41
C PRO A 275 -15.11 22.27 -3.69
N LEU A 276 -15.93 23.05 -4.41
CA LEU A 276 -16.66 24.20 -3.86
C LEU A 276 -18.07 23.88 -3.33
N THR A 277 -18.64 22.68 -3.54
CA THR A 277 -20.07 22.44 -3.21
C THR A 277 -20.38 21.38 -2.16
N GLY A 278 -19.44 20.49 -1.79
CA GLY A 278 -19.63 19.52 -0.69
C GLY A 278 -20.92 18.67 -0.73
N LYS A 279 -21.56 18.52 -1.90
CA LYS A 279 -22.82 17.77 -2.10
C LYS A 279 -22.75 17.03 -3.44
N ASP A 280 -22.26 15.79 -3.37
CA ASP A 280 -21.44 15.16 -4.40
C ASP A 280 -22.11 14.02 -5.21
N SER A 281 -23.38 14.12 -5.61
CA SER A 281 -23.96 13.08 -6.49
C SER A 281 -24.92 13.54 -7.59
N LYS A 282 -25.23 14.83 -7.68
CA LYS A 282 -26.27 15.32 -8.60
C LYS A 282 -25.75 15.99 -9.87
N ILE A 283 -24.51 16.48 -9.90
CA ILE A 283 -23.99 17.34 -10.99
C ILE A 283 -23.32 16.51 -12.11
N TYR A 284 -24.06 15.59 -12.72
CA TYR A 284 -23.64 14.94 -13.97
C TYR A 284 -24.77 14.97 -14.99
N THR A 285 -24.48 15.47 -16.19
CA THR A 285 -25.42 15.50 -17.31
C THR A 285 -24.87 14.61 -18.42
N ASP A 286 -25.67 13.63 -18.87
CA ASP A 286 -25.28 12.67 -19.91
C ASP A 286 -24.90 13.44 -21.19
N PRO A 287 -23.65 13.34 -21.68
CA PRO A 287 -23.18 14.14 -22.80
C PRO A 287 -23.88 13.74 -24.10
N LEU A 288 -23.90 14.66 -25.09
CA LEU A 288 -24.35 14.28 -26.43
C LEU A 288 -23.29 13.38 -27.07
N ILE A 289 -23.69 12.15 -27.38
CA ILE A 289 -22.84 11.17 -28.05
C ILE A 289 -23.45 10.82 -29.38
N ILE A 290 -22.61 10.93 -30.41
CA ILE A 290 -22.97 10.63 -31.77
C ILE A 290 -22.23 9.39 -32.22
N ARG A 291 -22.94 8.48 -32.87
CA ARG A 291 -22.33 7.31 -33.48
C ARG A 291 -21.87 7.61 -34.91
N ARG A 292 -20.69 7.13 -35.28
CA ARG A 292 -20.18 7.19 -36.67
C ARG A 292 -20.42 5.86 -37.40
N PRO A 293 -20.92 5.87 -38.65
CA PRO A 293 -21.04 4.67 -39.47
C PRO A 293 -19.68 3.99 -39.73
N ARG A 294 -19.68 2.66 -39.92
CA ARG A 294 -18.47 1.88 -40.25
C ARG A 294 -18.02 2.15 -41.70
N GLY A 295 -16.72 2.35 -41.92
CA GLY A 295 -16.08 2.29 -43.25
C GLY A 295 -15.79 3.61 -43.98
N THR A 296 -16.07 4.79 -43.40
CA THR A 296 -15.85 6.06 -44.12
C THR A 296 -14.46 6.66 -43.87
N ASP A 297 -13.47 6.18 -44.61
CA ASP A 297 -12.26 6.96 -44.89
C ASP A 297 -12.53 7.84 -46.12
N ARG A 298 -12.26 9.15 -45.97
CA ARG A 298 -12.37 10.24 -46.96
C ARG A 298 -13.74 10.94 -47.04
N GLY A 299 -13.63 12.25 -47.22
CA GLY A 299 -14.67 13.23 -46.99
C GLY A 299 -15.77 13.17 -48.04
N THR A 300 -16.99 12.98 -47.57
CA THR A 300 -18.27 13.56 -48.02
C THR A 300 -19.35 12.73 -47.34
N VAL A 301 -19.67 13.05 -46.09
CA VAL A 301 -20.82 12.45 -45.40
C VAL A 301 -21.79 13.57 -45.08
N SER A 302 -23.01 13.42 -45.59
CA SER A 302 -24.14 14.27 -45.25
C SER A 302 -24.44 14.13 -43.77
N ILE A 303 -24.74 15.23 -43.08
CA ILE A 303 -25.03 15.30 -41.63
C ILE A 303 -26.17 14.34 -41.19
N LYS A 304 -26.92 13.76 -42.15
CA LYS A 304 -28.06 12.87 -41.92
C LYS A 304 -27.71 11.44 -41.43
N ASP A 305 -26.45 11.00 -41.47
CA ASP A 305 -26.06 9.61 -41.11
C ASP A 305 -25.58 9.44 -39.64
N TYR A 306 -25.75 10.46 -38.80
CA TYR A 306 -25.32 10.48 -37.42
C TYR A 306 -26.48 10.18 -36.47
N ASN A 307 -26.50 8.98 -35.88
CA ASN A 307 -27.48 8.62 -34.87
C ASN A 307 -26.99 9.03 -33.49
N ASN A 308 -27.80 9.83 -32.78
CA ASN A 308 -27.60 10.11 -31.35
C ASN A 308 -27.78 8.81 -30.57
N ILE A 309 -26.83 8.51 -29.69
CA ILE A 309 -26.88 7.34 -28.82
C ILE A 309 -26.72 7.76 -27.37
N THR A 310 -27.36 7.01 -26.47
CA THR A 310 -27.17 7.21 -25.03
C THR A 310 -25.95 6.42 -24.54
N LEU A 311 -25.50 6.72 -23.32
CA LEU A 311 -24.41 5.98 -22.70
C LEU A 311 -24.70 4.49 -22.52
N ASP A 312 -25.97 4.10 -22.38
CA ASP A 312 -26.42 2.72 -22.25
C ASP A 312 -26.33 1.95 -23.58
N GLN A 313 -26.25 2.68 -24.71
CA GLN A 313 -26.25 2.12 -26.06
C GLN A 313 -24.86 1.95 -26.68
N LEU A 314 -23.78 2.29 -25.96
CA LEU A 314 -22.42 2.25 -26.51
C LEU A 314 -22.06 0.85 -27.05
N PHE A 315 -22.39 -0.20 -26.28
CA PHE A 315 -22.15 -1.60 -26.61
C PHE A 315 -23.36 -2.31 -27.21
N SER A 316 -24.47 -1.61 -27.48
CA SER A 316 -25.63 -2.24 -28.10
C SER A 316 -25.32 -2.70 -29.53
N PRO A 317 -25.75 -3.91 -29.92
CA PRO A 317 -25.55 -4.43 -31.27
C PRO A 317 -26.21 -3.55 -32.31
N ASP A 318 -25.65 -3.56 -33.52
CA ASP A 318 -26.31 -2.96 -34.67
C ASP A 318 -27.40 -3.88 -35.19
N PRO A 319 -28.43 -3.35 -35.88
CA PRO A 319 -29.44 -4.20 -36.52
C PRO A 319 -28.75 -5.26 -37.38
N GLY A 320 -28.87 -6.54 -36.99
CA GLY A 320 -28.25 -7.68 -37.68
C GLY A 320 -26.75 -7.90 -37.43
N GLN A 321 -26.12 -7.26 -36.45
CA GLN A 321 -24.69 -7.45 -36.12
C GLN A 321 -24.47 -7.80 -34.64
N SER A 322 -23.32 -8.40 -34.33
CA SER A 322 -22.86 -8.62 -32.97
C SER A 322 -22.61 -7.29 -32.22
N PRO A 323 -22.69 -7.29 -30.88
CA PRO A 323 -22.26 -6.13 -30.10
C PRO A 323 -20.76 -5.88 -30.34
N PRO A 324 -20.34 -4.62 -30.53
CA PRO A 324 -18.93 -4.30 -30.75
C PRO A 324 -18.11 -4.67 -29.52
N SER A 325 -16.99 -5.38 -29.71
CA SER A 325 -16.06 -5.69 -28.62
C SER A 325 -15.23 -4.48 -28.21
N VAL A 326 -15.08 -3.47 -29.08
CA VAL A 326 -14.33 -2.24 -28.80
C VAL A 326 -15.13 -0.99 -29.16
N VAL A 327 -15.30 -0.09 -28.19
CA VAL A 327 -15.89 1.25 -28.39
C VAL A 327 -14.79 2.30 -28.20
N ILE A 328 -14.61 3.16 -29.21
CA ILE A 328 -13.68 4.29 -29.18
C ILE A 328 -14.51 5.56 -28.96
N LEU A 329 -14.41 6.14 -27.76
CA LEU A 329 -15.04 7.40 -27.40
C LEU A 329 -14.07 8.56 -27.64
N GLN A 330 -14.19 9.20 -28.81
CA GLN A 330 -13.33 10.30 -29.20
C GLN A 330 -14.00 11.67 -29.03
N GLY A 331 -13.20 12.71 -28.83
CA GLY A 331 -13.72 14.07 -28.70
C GLY A 331 -12.64 15.09 -28.36
N HIS A 332 -13.01 16.36 -28.42
CA HIS A 332 -12.10 17.46 -28.12
C HIS A 332 -11.72 17.51 -26.63
N SER A 333 -10.63 18.22 -26.32
CA SER A 333 -10.23 18.47 -24.92
C SER A 333 -11.33 19.24 -24.18
N GLY A 334 -11.58 18.87 -22.93
CA GLY A 334 -12.63 19.46 -22.08
C GLY A 334 -14.07 18.98 -22.34
N TYR A 335 -14.30 18.03 -23.26
CA TYR A 335 -15.65 17.50 -23.57
C TYR A 335 -16.05 16.33 -22.64
N SER A 336 -15.43 16.21 -21.46
CA SER A 336 -15.80 15.24 -20.40
C SER A 336 -15.61 13.75 -20.72
N LYS A 337 -14.75 13.38 -21.67
CA LYS A 337 -14.42 11.97 -21.96
C LYS A 337 -14.03 11.16 -20.71
N SER A 338 -13.07 11.64 -19.95
CA SER A 338 -12.59 11.00 -18.72
C SER A 338 -13.66 10.99 -17.62
N THR A 339 -14.44 12.06 -17.51
CA THR A 339 -15.59 12.12 -16.60
C THR A 339 -16.64 11.06 -16.95
N THR A 340 -16.91 10.85 -18.23
CA THR A 340 -17.82 9.81 -18.73
C THR A 340 -17.29 8.41 -18.44
N ALA A 341 -15.99 8.16 -18.68
CA ALA A 341 -15.33 6.89 -18.33
C ALA A 341 -15.46 6.57 -16.84
N ARG A 342 -15.17 7.53 -15.96
CA ARG A 342 -15.34 7.39 -14.51
C ARG A 342 -16.79 7.20 -14.10
N LYS A 343 -17.71 7.94 -14.73
CA LYS A 343 -19.15 7.79 -14.48
C LYS A 343 -19.64 6.38 -14.80
N ILE A 344 -19.19 5.78 -15.90
CA ILE A 344 -19.55 4.42 -16.28
C ILE A 344 -19.13 3.41 -15.20
N ILE A 345 -17.88 3.45 -14.73
CA ILE A 345 -17.41 2.53 -13.69
C ILE A 345 -18.10 2.79 -12.33
N CYS A 346 -18.38 4.05 -11.97
CA CYS A 346 -19.16 4.40 -10.77
C CYS A 346 -20.60 3.90 -10.83
N ASP A 347 -21.28 4.03 -11.97
CA ASP A 347 -22.64 3.53 -12.16
C ASP A 347 -22.68 2.00 -12.09
N TRP A 348 -21.73 1.33 -12.73
CA TRP A 348 -21.57 -0.13 -12.62
C TRP A 348 -21.35 -0.58 -11.17
N ALA A 349 -20.49 0.11 -10.44
CA ALA A 349 -20.22 -0.18 -9.04
C ALA A 349 -21.46 0.07 -8.16
N SER A 350 -22.23 1.11 -8.48
CA SER A 350 -23.51 1.44 -7.83
C SER A 350 -24.68 0.55 -8.28
N ARG A 351 -24.42 -0.53 -9.02
CA ARG A 351 -25.42 -1.48 -9.57
C ARG A 351 -26.45 -0.83 -10.52
N LYS A 352 -26.03 0.22 -11.24
CA LYS A 352 -26.82 0.91 -12.25
C LYS A 352 -26.41 0.40 -13.64
N ARG A 353 -26.08 1.33 -14.55
CA ARG A 353 -25.65 1.08 -15.93
C ARG A 353 -24.58 0.00 -16.01
N TYR A 354 -24.69 -0.89 -16.99
CA TYR A 354 -23.77 -2.01 -17.26
C TYR A 354 -23.62 -3.08 -16.17
N ALA A 355 -24.37 -2.99 -15.06
CA ALA A 355 -24.24 -3.92 -13.94
C ALA A 355 -24.73 -5.35 -14.23
N LYS A 356 -25.59 -5.53 -15.24
CA LYS A 356 -26.10 -6.84 -15.68
C LYS A 356 -25.23 -7.45 -16.78
N GLU A 357 -24.58 -6.60 -17.56
CA GLU A 357 -23.79 -6.93 -18.73
C GLU A 357 -22.41 -7.46 -18.34
N PHE A 358 -21.73 -6.79 -17.39
CA PHE A 358 -20.35 -7.10 -16.99
C PHE A 358 -20.21 -7.51 -15.52
N LYS A 359 -19.47 -8.60 -15.29
CA LYS A 359 -19.09 -9.08 -13.94
C LYS A 359 -17.98 -8.22 -13.33
N LEU A 360 -17.09 -7.67 -14.15
CA LEU A 360 -15.96 -6.84 -13.74
C LEU A 360 -15.78 -5.68 -14.71
N VAL A 361 -15.64 -4.46 -14.18
CA VAL A 361 -15.25 -3.27 -14.94
C VAL A 361 -13.97 -2.71 -14.34
N VAL A 362 -12.94 -2.53 -15.15
CA VAL A 362 -11.62 -2.04 -14.73
C VAL A 362 -11.32 -0.74 -15.44
N LEU A 363 -10.93 0.30 -14.70
CA LEU A 363 -10.44 1.56 -15.26
C LEU A 363 -8.91 1.58 -15.22
N LEU A 364 -8.27 1.72 -16.38
CA LEU A 364 -6.84 1.95 -16.54
C LEU A 364 -6.65 3.35 -17.13
N THR A 365 -6.02 4.24 -16.37
CA THR A 365 -5.71 5.58 -16.90
C THR A 365 -4.31 5.59 -17.50
N CYS A 366 -4.17 6.12 -18.72
CA CYS A 366 -2.86 6.20 -19.38
C CYS A 366 -1.89 7.10 -18.60
N LYS A 367 -2.40 8.06 -17.81
CA LYS A 367 -1.58 8.85 -16.87
C LYS A 367 -0.90 7.98 -15.81
N GLU A 368 -1.66 7.14 -15.10
CA GLU A 368 -1.11 6.22 -14.09
C GLU A 368 -0.13 5.23 -14.75
N LEU A 369 -0.45 4.71 -15.94
CA LEU A 369 0.42 3.78 -16.67
C LEU A 369 1.76 4.39 -17.09
N ASN A 370 1.77 5.65 -17.53
CA ASN A 370 3.01 6.36 -17.87
C ASN A 370 3.95 6.51 -16.66
N MET A 371 3.41 6.63 -15.44
CA MET A 371 4.20 6.73 -14.21
C MET A 371 4.88 5.41 -13.89
N GLU A 372 4.14 4.30 -14.01
CA GLU A 372 4.67 2.96 -13.76
C GLU A 372 5.65 2.50 -14.85
N ALA A 373 5.59 3.09 -16.06
CA ALA A 373 6.47 2.76 -17.17
C ALA A 373 7.94 3.15 -16.94
N GLN A 374 8.24 3.98 -15.92
CA GLN A 374 9.61 4.27 -15.48
C GLN A 374 10.11 3.29 -14.40
N GLY A 375 9.34 2.25 -14.06
CA GLY A 375 9.63 1.29 -12.98
C GLY A 375 9.78 -0.17 -13.42
N GLU A 376 9.37 -1.09 -12.53
CA GLU A 376 9.53 -2.55 -12.67
C GLU A 376 8.54 -3.19 -13.66
N TRP A 377 8.88 -4.41 -14.11
CA TRP A 377 8.00 -5.25 -14.90
C TRP A 377 6.81 -5.74 -14.07
N ARG A 378 5.60 -5.58 -14.61
CA ARG A 378 4.34 -5.89 -13.91
C ARG A 378 3.49 -6.80 -14.77
N SER A 379 2.56 -7.53 -14.16
CA SER A 379 1.46 -8.21 -14.87
C SER A 379 0.21 -7.34 -14.94
N LEU A 380 -0.75 -7.67 -15.82
CA LEU A 380 -2.03 -6.94 -15.89
C LEU A 380 -2.75 -6.98 -14.54
N LEU A 381 -2.74 -8.11 -13.84
CA LEU A 381 -3.35 -8.25 -12.52
C LEU A 381 -2.70 -7.33 -11.47
N GLU A 382 -1.37 -7.22 -11.48
CA GLU A 382 -0.65 -6.29 -10.60
C GLU A 382 -1.03 -4.85 -10.93
N LEU A 383 -1.11 -4.47 -12.22
CA LEU A 383 -1.52 -3.12 -12.63
C LEU A 383 -2.92 -2.74 -12.12
N ILE A 384 -3.87 -3.69 -12.17
CA ILE A 384 -5.24 -3.47 -11.69
C ILE A 384 -5.29 -3.29 -10.17
N THR A 385 -4.45 -4.03 -9.44
CA THR A 385 -4.45 -4.08 -7.97
C THR A 385 -3.52 -3.06 -7.30
N LEU A 386 -2.71 -2.33 -8.08
CA LEU A 386 -1.75 -1.31 -7.59
C LEU A 386 -2.34 -0.32 -6.58
N SER A 387 -3.57 0.13 -6.83
CA SER A 387 -4.21 1.21 -6.03
C SER A 387 -5.05 0.68 -4.85
N SER A 388 -5.01 -0.63 -4.61
CA SER A 388 -5.81 -1.31 -3.59
C SER A 388 -4.95 -2.24 -2.76
N ARG A 389 -4.98 -2.08 -1.44
CA ARG A 389 -4.27 -2.94 -0.49
C ARG A 389 -4.81 -4.38 -0.57
N TRP A 390 -4.26 -5.22 -1.45
CA TRP A 390 -4.33 -6.70 -1.58
C TRP A 390 -5.71 -7.41 -1.55
N SER A 391 -6.81 -6.72 -1.24
CA SER A 391 -8.03 -7.32 -0.68
C SER A 391 -8.94 -8.03 -1.71
N PHE A 392 -8.65 -7.93 -3.01
CA PHE A 392 -9.49 -8.51 -4.07
C PHE A 392 -8.70 -9.12 -5.24
N ARG A 393 -7.38 -9.33 -5.08
CA ARG A 393 -6.50 -9.86 -6.14
C ARG A 393 -6.99 -11.23 -6.67
N HIS A 394 -7.24 -12.18 -5.77
CA HIS A 394 -7.68 -13.53 -6.14
C HIS A 394 -9.03 -13.54 -6.86
N VAL A 395 -9.95 -12.65 -6.47
CA VAL A 395 -11.29 -12.59 -7.07
C VAL A 395 -11.23 -11.99 -8.47
N ILE A 396 -10.45 -10.92 -8.68
CA ILE A 396 -10.21 -10.37 -10.01
C ILE A 396 -9.52 -11.41 -10.89
N GLU A 397 -8.50 -12.09 -10.39
CA GLU A 397 -7.80 -13.16 -11.11
C GLU A 397 -8.77 -14.26 -11.57
N GLY A 398 -9.67 -14.72 -10.69
CA GLY A 398 -10.71 -15.70 -11.03
C GLY A 398 -11.61 -15.22 -12.17
N VAL A 399 -12.12 -13.98 -12.11
CA VAL A 399 -12.98 -13.44 -13.19
C VAL A 399 -12.22 -13.32 -14.52
N LEU A 400 -10.95 -12.92 -14.49
CA LEU A 400 -10.12 -12.82 -15.69
C LEU A 400 -9.84 -14.19 -16.34
N LYS A 401 -9.80 -15.27 -15.56
CA LYS A 401 -9.64 -16.66 -16.04
C LYS A 401 -10.96 -17.27 -16.51
N ASP A 402 -11.99 -17.16 -15.70
CA ASP A 402 -13.23 -17.94 -15.86
C ASP A 402 -14.27 -17.28 -16.77
N ALA A 403 -14.26 -15.94 -16.85
CA ALA A 403 -15.29 -15.19 -17.57
C ALA A 403 -14.75 -13.92 -18.28
N PRO A 404 -13.73 -14.02 -19.14
CA PRO A 404 -13.13 -12.87 -19.83
C PRO A 404 -14.15 -12.10 -20.70
N HIS A 405 -15.12 -12.78 -21.31
CA HIS A 405 -16.23 -12.16 -22.06
C HIS A 405 -17.22 -11.33 -21.21
N LYS A 406 -17.09 -11.37 -19.87
CA LYS A 406 -17.87 -10.54 -18.94
C LYS A 406 -17.04 -9.43 -18.29
N VAL A 407 -15.86 -9.13 -18.84
CA VAL A 407 -14.95 -8.09 -18.36
C VAL A 407 -14.97 -6.91 -19.33
N LEU A 408 -15.10 -5.69 -18.78
CA LEU A 408 -14.94 -4.44 -19.52
C LEU A 408 -13.70 -3.70 -19.00
N PHE A 409 -12.74 -3.42 -19.88
CA PHE A 409 -11.66 -2.49 -19.60
C PHE A 409 -11.97 -1.11 -20.17
N ILE A 410 -11.91 -0.10 -19.32
CA ILE A 410 -11.99 1.30 -19.70
C ILE A 410 -10.56 1.84 -19.73
N ILE A 411 -10.08 2.22 -20.91
CA ILE A 411 -8.74 2.78 -21.12
C ILE A 411 -8.93 4.28 -21.31
N ASP A 412 -8.58 5.06 -20.29
CA ASP A 412 -8.83 6.50 -20.26
C ASP A 412 -7.57 7.30 -20.63
N GLY A 413 -7.69 8.18 -21.63
CA GLY A 413 -6.65 9.13 -22.03
C GLY A 413 -5.60 8.55 -22.96
N PHE A 414 -5.97 7.73 -23.96
CA PHE A 414 -5.00 7.11 -24.87
C PHE A 414 -4.08 8.12 -25.58
N ASP A 415 -4.55 9.34 -25.83
CA ASP A 415 -3.74 10.41 -26.41
C ASP A 415 -2.65 10.97 -25.49
N GLU A 416 -2.71 10.67 -24.21
CA GLU A 416 -1.73 11.09 -23.21
C GLU A 416 -0.63 10.05 -22.99
N LEU A 417 -0.69 8.91 -23.68
CA LEU A 417 0.26 7.81 -23.57
C LEU A 417 1.63 8.19 -24.17
N ARG A 418 2.70 8.15 -23.35
CA ARG A 418 4.05 8.66 -23.69
C ARG A 418 5.14 7.60 -23.72
N LEU A 419 4.73 6.34 -23.72
CA LEU A 419 5.62 5.21 -23.48
C LEU A 419 6.79 5.25 -24.47
N SER A 420 8.00 5.06 -23.93
CA SER A 420 9.33 5.30 -24.54
C SER A 420 9.61 4.62 -25.88
N ALA A 421 8.66 3.83 -26.39
CA ALA A 421 8.70 3.23 -27.69
C ALA A 421 7.44 3.67 -28.46
N GLU A 422 7.62 4.49 -29.48
CA GLU A 422 6.55 4.81 -30.43
C GLU A 422 6.01 3.56 -31.14
N GLN A 423 6.72 2.43 -31.01
CA GLN A 423 6.37 1.10 -31.48
C GLN A 423 6.31 0.09 -30.33
N PRO A 424 5.42 -0.91 -30.39
CA PRO A 424 5.41 -2.02 -29.45
C PRO A 424 6.75 -2.78 -29.49
N SER A 425 7.19 -3.31 -28.35
CA SER A 425 8.37 -4.20 -28.32
C SER A 425 8.14 -5.44 -29.21
N SER A 426 9.23 -6.09 -29.65
CA SER A 426 9.16 -7.29 -30.50
C SER A 426 8.42 -8.45 -29.83
N HIS A 427 8.33 -8.47 -28.50
CA HIS A 427 7.74 -9.54 -27.71
C HIS A 427 6.63 -9.02 -26.78
N LEU A 428 5.44 -8.78 -27.33
CA LEU A 428 4.24 -8.49 -26.54
C LEU A 428 3.79 -9.73 -25.74
N PRO A 429 3.31 -9.55 -24.49
CA PRO A 429 2.83 -10.65 -23.66
C PRO A 429 1.63 -11.36 -24.28
N SER A 430 1.55 -12.67 -24.06
CA SER A 430 0.46 -13.54 -24.53
C SER A 430 -0.51 -13.97 -23.43
N GLN A 431 -0.16 -13.73 -22.15
CA GLN A 431 -1.03 -14.03 -21.01
C GLN A 431 -1.20 -12.81 -20.09
N PRO A 432 -2.36 -12.63 -19.44
CA PRO A 432 -2.61 -11.49 -18.56
C PRO A 432 -1.73 -11.49 -17.29
N PHE A 433 -1.16 -12.65 -16.92
CA PHE A 433 -0.36 -12.80 -15.70
C PHE A 433 1.15 -12.72 -15.95
N SER A 434 1.60 -12.68 -17.21
CA SER A 434 3.02 -12.52 -17.51
C SER A 434 3.47 -11.09 -17.20
N ARG A 435 4.66 -10.98 -16.58
CA ARG A 435 5.27 -9.68 -16.32
C ARG A 435 5.86 -9.09 -17.58
N ALA A 436 5.56 -7.82 -17.85
CA ALA A 436 6.06 -7.05 -18.98
C ALA A 436 6.03 -5.54 -18.62
N PRO A 437 6.66 -4.67 -19.42
CA PRO A 437 6.47 -3.22 -19.28
C PRO A 437 4.96 -2.86 -19.37
N PRO A 438 4.45 -1.90 -18.56
CA PRO A 438 3.04 -1.49 -18.60
C PRO A 438 2.56 -1.09 -20.00
N ALA A 439 3.48 -0.54 -20.79
CA ALA A 439 3.29 -0.26 -22.21
C ALA A 439 2.85 -1.46 -23.04
N ASP A 440 3.63 -2.53 -22.95
CA ASP A 440 3.46 -3.73 -23.75
C ASP A 440 2.23 -4.50 -23.31
N ILE A 441 1.88 -4.45 -22.02
CA ILE A 441 0.61 -4.99 -21.51
C ILE A 441 -0.57 -4.26 -22.14
N LEU A 442 -0.53 -2.92 -22.17
CA LEU A 442 -1.61 -2.13 -22.77
C LEU A 442 -1.72 -2.40 -24.28
N TYR A 443 -0.60 -2.47 -25.00
CA TYR A 443 -0.60 -2.80 -26.43
C TYR A 443 -1.12 -4.22 -26.69
N ALA A 444 -0.75 -5.21 -25.87
CA ALA A 444 -1.25 -6.57 -25.96
C ALA A 444 -2.75 -6.65 -25.68
N LEU A 445 -3.27 -5.87 -24.72
CA LEU A 445 -4.69 -5.80 -24.39
C LEU A 445 -5.50 -5.14 -25.52
N LEU A 446 -5.03 -4.00 -26.01
CA LEU A 446 -5.65 -3.28 -27.14
C LEU A 446 -5.69 -4.18 -28.39
N GLY A 447 -4.55 -4.78 -28.73
CA GLY A 447 -4.44 -5.69 -29.88
C GLY A 447 -5.19 -7.01 -29.71
N GLY A 448 -5.75 -7.30 -28.53
CA GLY A 448 -6.46 -8.56 -28.26
C GLY A 448 -5.55 -9.78 -28.13
N ARG A 449 -4.23 -9.61 -27.95
CA ARG A 449 -3.32 -10.72 -27.65
C ARG A 449 -3.57 -11.31 -26.27
N ILE A 450 -3.92 -10.46 -25.31
CA ILE A 450 -4.40 -10.89 -23.98
C ILE A 450 -5.88 -10.56 -23.85
N LEU A 451 -6.65 -11.50 -23.31
CA LEU A 451 -8.09 -11.37 -23.08
C LEU A 451 -8.89 -10.94 -24.34
N PRO A 452 -8.79 -11.65 -25.48
CA PRO A 452 -9.47 -11.30 -26.74
C PRO A 452 -10.99 -11.30 -26.67
N GLU A 453 -11.58 -11.90 -25.64
CA GLU A 453 -13.04 -11.91 -25.42
C GLU A 453 -13.53 -10.69 -24.61
N SER A 454 -12.62 -9.93 -23.97
CA SER A 454 -12.99 -8.80 -23.11
C SER A 454 -13.44 -7.58 -23.90
N PHE A 455 -14.33 -6.78 -23.32
CA PHE A 455 -14.81 -5.54 -23.93
C PHE A 455 -13.87 -4.38 -23.61
N LEU A 456 -13.71 -3.46 -24.56
CA LEU A 456 -12.88 -2.27 -24.39
C LEU A 456 -13.70 -1.00 -24.62
N LEU A 457 -13.58 -0.03 -23.72
CA LEU A 457 -13.98 1.36 -23.94
C LEU A 457 -12.72 2.23 -23.88
N VAL A 458 -12.30 2.80 -25.02
CA VAL A 458 -11.08 3.61 -25.10
C VAL A 458 -11.45 5.07 -25.30
N THR A 459 -11.01 5.95 -24.39
CA THR A 459 -11.17 7.39 -24.57
C THR A 459 -9.93 7.99 -25.24
N THR A 460 -10.14 8.85 -26.23
CA THR A 460 -9.02 9.47 -26.96
C THR A 460 -9.43 10.79 -27.63
N ASN A 461 -8.47 11.50 -28.23
CA ASN A 461 -8.73 12.62 -29.12
C ASN A 461 -8.70 12.18 -30.60
N HIS A 462 -9.20 13.02 -31.51
CA HIS A 462 -9.28 12.67 -32.94
C HIS A 462 -7.91 12.41 -33.58
N LYS A 463 -6.82 13.04 -33.09
CA LYS A 463 -5.47 12.86 -33.65
C LYS A 463 -4.94 11.46 -33.35
N ALA A 464 -5.07 11.00 -32.10
CA ALA A 464 -4.60 9.70 -31.66
C ALA A 464 -5.52 8.53 -32.08
N SER A 465 -6.79 8.82 -32.40
CA SER A 465 -7.78 7.83 -32.87
C SER A 465 -7.31 7.04 -34.10
N LYS A 466 -6.60 7.68 -35.04
CA LYS A 466 -6.02 6.99 -36.21
C LYS A 466 -4.96 5.96 -35.83
N LYS A 467 -4.08 6.30 -34.88
CA LYS A 467 -3.06 5.39 -34.35
C LYS A 467 -3.72 4.24 -33.61
N LEU A 468 -4.72 4.55 -32.78
CA LEU A 468 -5.49 3.57 -32.03
C LEU A 468 -6.19 2.56 -32.94
N SER A 469 -6.86 3.03 -34.01
CA SER A 469 -7.57 2.14 -34.93
C SER A 469 -6.64 1.10 -35.56
N LYS A 470 -5.42 1.49 -35.95
CA LYS A 470 -4.38 0.58 -36.47
C LYS A 470 -4.00 -0.52 -35.47
N LEU A 471 -3.94 -0.19 -34.18
CA LEU A 471 -3.62 -1.16 -33.12
C LEU A 471 -4.77 -2.14 -32.88
N LEU A 472 -6.00 -1.68 -33.06
CA LEU A 472 -7.23 -2.43 -32.84
C LEU A 472 -7.68 -3.23 -34.08
N ASN A 473 -6.88 -3.29 -35.15
CA ASN A 473 -7.27 -3.82 -36.48
C ASN A 473 -7.86 -5.25 -36.45
N GLN A 474 -7.57 -6.04 -35.42
CA GLN A 474 -8.05 -7.42 -35.27
C GLN A 474 -9.39 -7.54 -34.51
N ARG A 475 -9.97 -6.42 -34.06
CA ARG A 475 -11.20 -6.41 -33.24
C ARG A 475 -12.28 -5.56 -33.89
N GLU A 476 -13.53 -5.93 -33.60
CA GLU A 476 -14.71 -5.21 -34.10
C GLU A 476 -14.87 -3.86 -33.37
N GLN A 477 -14.59 -2.77 -34.08
CA GLN A 477 -14.58 -1.40 -33.52
C GLN A 477 -15.89 -0.65 -33.77
N ARG A 478 -16.26 0.21 -32.81
CA ARG A 478 -17.28 1.26 -32.96
C ARG A 478 -16.68 2.61 -32.61
N PHE A 479 -16.84 3.58 -33.51
CA PHE A 479 -16.46 4.98 -33.26
C PHE A 479 -17.65 5.77 -32.75
N THR A 480 -17.48 6.41 -31.59
CA THR A 480 -18.44 7.33 -31.00
C THR A 480 -17.77 8.67 -30.72
N GLU A 481 -18.48 9.76 -30.97
CA GLU A 481 -17.99 11.12 -30.77
C GLU A 481 -18.79 11.80 -29.67
N ILE A 482 -18.08 12.26 -28.64
CA ILE A 482 -18.66 13.12 -27.60
C ILE A 482 -18.63 14.57 -28.09
N GLN A 483 -19.77 15.26 -28.04
CA GLN A 483 -19.92 16.63 -28.56
C GLN A 483 -20.08 17.70 -27.46
N GLY A 484 -19.90 17.32 -26.19
CA GLY A 484 -20.12 18.22 -25.06
C GLY A 484 -21.60 18.38 -24.76
N PHE A 485 -22.02 19.60 -24.39
CA PHE A 485 -23.40 19.90 -24.01
C PHE A 485 -24.21 20.49 -25.17
N SER A 486 -25.41 19.93 -25.38
CA SER A 486 -26.46 20.57 -26.18
C SER A 486 -27.10 21.73 -25.41
N GLU A 487 -27.88 22.57 -26.09
CA GLU A 487 -28.56 23.72 -25.47
C GLU A 487 -29.49 23.29 -24.33
N ARG A 488 -30.22 22.19 -24.55
CA ARG A 488 -31.06 21.56 -23.53
C ARG A 488 -30.23 21.12 -22.32
N MET A 489 -29.09 20.51 -22.55
CA MET A 489 -28.23 20.00 -21.48
C MET A 489 -27.53 21.11 -20.70
N VAL A 490 -27.17 22.23 -21.35
CA VAL A 490 -26.68 23.43 -20.64
C VAL A 490 -27.75 23.91 -19.66
N LYS A 491 -29.02 23.99 -20.10
CA LYS A 491 -30.13 24.38 -19.22
C LYS A 491 -30.33 23.41 -18.05
N GLU A 492 -30.32 22.10 -18.32
CA GLU A 492 -30.40 21.06 -17.29
C GLU A 492 -29.24 21.16 -16.29
N TYR A 493 -28.01 21.37 -16.79
CA TYR A 493 -26.83 21.55 -15.96
C TYR A 493 -26.97 22.76 -15.02
N PHE A 494 -27.46 23.90 -15.50
CA PHE A 494 -27.68 25.09 -14.66
C PHE A 494 -28.72 24.80 -13.55
N HIS A 495 -29.81 24.12 -13.87
CA HIS A 495 -30.81 23.74 -12.87
C HIS A 495 -30.24 22.83 -11.78
N VAL A 496 -29.41 21.86 -12.18
CA VAL A 496 -28.77 20.92 -11.25
C VAL A 496 -27.68 21.62 -10.42
N PHE A 497 -26.89 22.51 -11.02
CA PHE A 497 -25.74 23.15 -10.37
C PHE A 497 -26.14 24.19 -9.32
N PHE A 498 -27.14 25.03 -9.60
CA PHE A 498 -27.52 26.13 -8.71
C PHE A 498 -28.49 25.72 -7.60
N GLU A 499 -29.12 24.54 -7.70
CA GLU A 499 -30.18 23.97 -6.83
C GLU A 499 -31.46 24.83 -6.73
N ASN A 500 -31.31 26.16 -6.62
CA ASN A 500 -32.36 27.16 -6.63
C ASN A 500 -32.78 27.50 -8.07
N LYS A 501 -34.07 27.28 -8.38
CA LYS A 501 -34.64 27.46 -9.72
C LYS A 501 -34.52 28.89 -10.25
N GLU A 502 -34.73 29.91 -9.41
CA GLU A 502 -34.67 31.31 -9.83
C GLU A 502 -33.24 31.74 -10.13
N ARG A 503 -32.28 31.40 -9.25
CA ARG A 503 -30.85 31.66 -9.51
C ARG A 503 -30.36 30.94 -10.78
N ALA A 504 -30.80 29.69 -10.99
CA ALA A 504 -30.48 28.94 -12.20
C ALA A 504 -31.02 29.63 -13.46
N LYS A 505 -32.28 30.11 -13.41
CA LYS A 505 -32.95 30.79 -14.52
C LYS A 505 -32.26 32.11 -14.87
N GLU A 506 -31.96 32.93 -13.87
CA GLU A 506 -31.23 34.19 -14.05
C GLU A 506 -29.84 33.97 -14.64
N ALA A 507 -29.07 33.03 -14.08
CA ALA A 507 -27.72 32.73 -14.56
C ALA A 507 -27.75 32.19 -16.00
N TYR A 508 -28.72 31.33 -16.32
CA TYR A 508 -28.90 30.81 -17.67
C TYR A 508 -29.27 31.91 -18.66
N GLN A 509 -30.16 32.83 -18.27
CA GLN A 509 -30.56 33.96 -19.12
C GLN A 509 -29.39 34.89 -19.43
N TYR A 510 -28.59 35.27 -18.44
CA TYR A 510 -27.36 36.06 -18.64
C TYR A 510 -26.41 35.41 -19.65
N VAL A 511 -26.24 34.07 -19.57
CA VAL A 511 -25.38 33.35 -20.52
C VAL A 511 -25.99 33.29 -21.92
N CYS A 512 -27.32 33.16 -22.04
CA CYS A 512 -28.01 33.10 -23.34
C CYS A 512 -27.99 34.44 -24.09
N GLU A 513 -27.93 35.56 -23.37
CA GLU A 513 -27.82 36.90 -23.95
C GLU A 513 -26.47 37.13 -24.64
N ASN A 514 -25.42 36.39 -24.22
CA ASN A 514 -24.09 36.45 -24.82
C ASN A 514 -23.75 35.18 -25.61
N ASN A 515 -23.72 35.29 -26.95
CA ASN A 515 -23.45 34.16 -27.85
C ASN A 515 -22.11 33.45 -27.58
N PHE A 516 -21.07 34.17 -27.15
CA PHE A 516 -19.78 33.59 -26.80
C PHE A 516 -19.86 32.76 -25.51
N LEU A 517 -20.53 33.27 -24.47
CA LEU A 517 -20.73 32.53 -23.22
C LEU A 517 -21.59 31.29 -23.45
N PHE A 518 -22.69 31.43 -24.18
CA PHE A 518 -23.56 30.31 -24.51
C PHE A 518 -22.82 29.22 -25.30
N SER A 519 -22.06 29.62 -26.32
CA SER A 519 -21.20 28.71 -27.09
C SER A 519 -20.09 28.10 -26.23
N SER A 520 -19.57 28.83 -25.24
CA SER A 520 -18.57 28.34 -24.30
C SER A 520 -19.15 27.31 -23.33
N CYS A 521 -20.40 27.47 -22.88
CA CYS A 521 -21.11 26.51 -22.03
C CYS A 521 -21.42 25.17 -22.74
N SER A 522 -21.32 25.11 -24.07
CA SER A 522 -21.32 23.82 -24.78
C SER A 522 -20.13 22.93 -24.40
N ILE A 523 -19.07 23.51 -23.81
CA ILE A 523 -17.91 22.79 -23.25
C ILE A 523 -18.12 22.62 -21.75
N PRO A 524 -18.34 21.39 -21.23
CA PRO A 524 -18.72 21.15 -19.84
C PRO A 524 -17.82 21.81 -18.79
N MET A 525 -16.49 21.74 -18.98
CA MET A 525 -15.54 22.36 -18.07
C MET A 525 -15.69 23.89 -18.01
N ARG A 526 -15.96 24.54 -19.14
CA ARG A 526 -16.19 25.99 -19.19
C ARG A 526 -17.56 26.35 -18.64
N CYS A 527 -18.58 25.52 -18.92
CA CYS A 527 -19.90 25.63 -18.31
C CYS A 527 -19.79 25.62 -16.80
N TRP A 528 -19.01 24.70 -16.24
CA TRP A 528 -18.71 24.63 -14.83
C TRP A 528 -18.00 25.90 -14.29
N MET A 529 -16.95 26.37 -14.96
CA MET A 529 -16.24 27.59 -14.57
C MET A 529 -17.19 28.80 -14.54
N ILE A 530 -17.98 28.99 -15.60
CA ILE A 530 -18.95 30.07 -15.72
C ILE A 530 -20.00 29.97 -14.60
N CYS A 531 -20.56 28.78 -14.36
CA CYS A 531 -21.53 28.58 -13.27
C CYS A 531 -20.92 28.89 -11.90
N SER A 532 -19.67 28.50 -11.67
CA SER A 532 -18.94 28.81 -10.44
C SER A 532 -18.73 30.32 -10.26
N ILE A 533 -18.37 31.03 -11.34
CA ILE A 533 -18.22 32.50 -11.32
C ILE A 533 -19.55 33.17 -10.99
N LEU A 534 -20.63 32.79 -11.68
CA LEU A 534 -21.96 33.38 -11.48
C LEU A 534 -22.54 33.09 -10.10
N ARG A 535 -22.13 31.98 -9.45
CA ARG A 535 -22.55 31.65 -8.09
C ARG A 535 -21.81 32.47 -7.04
N GLU A 536 -20.48 32.57 -7.16
CA GLU A 536 -19.62 33.17 -6.13
C GLU A 536 -19.44 34.68 -6.30
N SER A 537 -19.80 35.25 -7.45
CA SER A 537 -19.61 36.68 -7.72
C SER A 537 -20.80 37.26 -8.49
N PRO A 538 -21.94 37.52 -7.81
CA PRO A 538 -23.13 38.09 -8.44
C PRO A 538 -22.89 39.48 -9.06
N GLU A 539 -21.89 40.22 -8.58
CA GLU A 539 -21.42 41.48 -9.16
C GLU A 539 -20.86 41.32 -10.59
N VAL A 540 -20.41 40.12 -10.97
CA VAL A 540 -19.96 39.83 -12.35
C VAL A 540 -21.10 39.98 -13.34
N LYS A 541 -22.38 39.96 -12.92
CA LYS A 541 -23.51 40.31 -13.78
C LYS A 541 -23.42 41.73 -14.36
N GLN A 542 -22.69 42.66 -13.70
CA GLN A 542 -22.45 44.02 -14.19
C GLN A 542 -21.23 44.12 -15.11
N MET A 543 -20.45 43.06 -15.24
CA MET A 543 -19.24 43.00 -16.06
C MET A 543 -19.45 42.03 -17.22
N GLU A 544 -19.07 42.41 -18.43
CA GLU A 544 -19.12 41.48 -19.55
C GLU A 544 -17.98 40.46 -19.43
N LEU A 545 -18.31 39.17 -19.47
CA LEU A 545 -17.33 38.10 -19.60
C LEU A 545 -16.91 37.99 -21.08
N GLU A 546 -16.03 38.91 -21.48
CA GLU A 546 -15.66 39.19 -22.87
C GLU A 546 -14.93 38.02 -23.56
N ASN A 547 -13.96 37.41 -22.87
CA ASN A 547 -13.07 36.40 -23.45
C ASN A 547 -12.78 35.20 -22.54
N ARG A 548 -12.11 34.19 -23.11
CA ARG A 548 -11.74 32.96 -22.41
C ARG A 548 -10.79 33.27 -21.25
N THR A 549 -9.79 34.10 -21.49
CA THR A 549 -8.75 34.40 -20.50
C THR A 549 -9.34 35.01 -19.22
N LEU A 550 -10.33 35.89 -19.36
CA LEU A 550 -11.07 36.48 -18.25
C LEU A 550 -11.87 35.44 -17.46
N ILE A 551 -12.56 34.51 -18.12
CA ILE A 551 -13.27 33.41 -17.45
C ILE A 551 -12.30 32.59 -16.59
N PHE A 552 -11.13 32.22 -17.14
CA PHE A 552 -10.13 31.46 -16.39
C PHE A 552 -9.55 32.28 -15.23
N LEU A 553 -9.25 33.55 -15.45
CA LEU A 553 -8.70 34.44 -14.42
C LEU A 553 -9.66 34.63 -13.25
N LEU A 554 -10.95 34.88 -13.52
CA LEU A 554 -11.97 35.03 -12.49
C LEU A 554 -12.21 33.73 -11.74
N PHE A 555 -12.24 32.60 -12.45
CA PHE A 555 -12.37 31.29 -11.82
C PHE A 555 -11.19 31.01 -10.87
N VAL A 556 -9.95 31.26 -11.31
CA VAL A 556 -8.75 31.10 -10.47
C VAL A 556 -8.78 32.04 -9.27
N LEU A 557 -9.21 33.30 -9.45
CA LEU A 557 -9.39 34.25 -8.36
C LEU A 557 -10.37 33.74 -7.29
N ILE A 558 -11.51 33.18 -7.71
CA ILE A 558 -12.50 32.60 -6.79
C ILE A 558 -11.90 31.42 -6.02
N VAL A 559 -11.26 30.49 -6.72
CA VAL A 559 -10.65 29.31 -6.09
C VAL A 559 -9.60 29.71 -5.05
N LEU A 560 -8.74 30.67 -5.39
CA LEU A 560 -7.69 31.13 -4.48
C LEU A 560 -8.21 32.00 -3.32
N LYS A 561 -9.30 32.75 -3.53
CA LYS A 561 -9.96 33.50 -2.45
C LYS A 561 -10.51 32.53 -1.39
N ASN A 562 -11.15 31.46 -1.84
CA ASN A 562 -11.76 30.46 -0.97
C ASN A 562 -10.74 29.66 -0.16
N THR A 563 -9.49 29.55 -0.64
CA THR A 563 -8.39 28.94 0.11
C THR A 563 -7.59 29.94 0.95
N SER A 564 -7.98 31.23 0.99
CA SER A 564 -7.21 32.34 1.58
C SER A 564 -5.82 32.57 0.97
N MET A 565 -5.56 32.00 -0.22
CA MET A 565 -4.26 32.05 -0.92
C MET A 565 -4.20 33.07 -2.06
N ALA A 566 -5.26 33.83 -2.31
CA ALA A 566 -5.31 34.82 -3.40
C ALA A 566 -4.25 35.94 -3.31
N LYS A 567 -3.74 36.22 -2.10
CA LYS A 567 -2.71 37.25 -1.85
C LYS A 567 -1.34 36.66 -1.46
N SER A 568 -1.17 35.35 -1.58
CA SER A 568 0.10 34.67 -1.29
C SER A 568 0.96 34.53 -2.55
N GLU A 569 2.16 33.96 -2.42
CA GLU A 569 3.01 33.63 -3.58
C GLU A 569 2.49 32.43 -4.41
N ALA A 570 1.36 31.81 -4.01
CA ALA A 570 0.80 30.64 -4.67
C ALA A 570 0.54 30.81 -6.18
N PRO A 571 -0.04 31.92 -6.68
CA PRO A 571 -0.24 32.10 -8.12
C PRO A 571 1.08 32.09 -8.91
N LYS A 572 2.14 32.71 -8.37
CA LYS A 572 3.46 32.76 -8.98
C LYS A 572 4.14 31.38 -8.97
N MET A 573 4.03 30.65 -7.86
CA MET A 573 4.54 29.28 -7.77
C MET A 573 3.84 28.34 -8.76
N LEU A 574 2.50 28.40 -8.85
CA LEU A 574 1.72 27.64 -9.82
C LEU A 574 2.10 28.00 -11.26
N ALA A 575 2.30 29.29 -11.55
CA ALA A 575 2.71 29.77 -12.85
C ALA A 575 4.09 29.22 -13.28
N LYS A 576 5.08 29.28 -12.38
CA LYS A 576 6.42 28.72 -12.62
C LYS A 576 6.36 27.22 -12.88
N LEU A 577 5.67 26.46 -12.03
CA LEU A 577 5.50 25.02 -12.20
C LEU A 577 4.84 24.68 -13.53
N ALA A 578 3.76 25.39 -13.89
CA ALA A 578 3.05 25.17 -15.12
C ALA A 578 3.92 25.44 -16.36
N LYS A 579 4.74 26.50 -16.34
CA LYS A 579 5.65 26.84 -17.43
C LYS A 579 6.71 25.75 -17.64
N GLU A 580 7.37 25.31 -16.57
CA GLU A 580 8.40 24.27 -16.63
C GLU A 580 7.87 22.97 -17.25
N ARG A 581 6.70 22.51 -16.79
CA ARG A 581 6.11 21.27 -17.31
C ARG A 581 5.58 21.43 -18.73
N THR A 582 4.98 22.56 -19.07
CA THR A 582 4.49 22.79 -20.44
C THR A 582 5.63 22.76 -21.46
N CYS A 583 6.79 23.35 -21.13
CA CYS A 583 7.99 23.29 -21.99
C CYS A 583 8.55 21.87 -22.16
N LYS A 584 8.58 21.08 -21.07
CA LYS A 584 9.04 19.69 -21.11
C LYS A 584 8.03 18.74 -21.74
N LYS A 585 6.87 19.24 -22.19
CA LYS A 585 5.70 18.43 -22.52
C LYS A 585 5.47 17.44 -21.39
N GLU A 586 5.27 17.89 -20.16
CA GLU A 586 5.01 17.12 -18.92
C GLU A 586 3.71 17.59 -18.25
N PHE A 587 3.10 16.71 -17.45
CA PHE A 587 1.83 16.99 -16.75
C PHE A 587 1.89 16.73 -15.24
N LEU A 588 2.96 16.09 -14.75
CA LEU A 588 3.09 15.62 -13.37
C LEU A 588 4.11 16.44 -12.60
N PHE A 589 3.86 16.62 -11.31
CA PHE A 589 4.71 17.29 -10.35
C PHE A 589 4.96 16.36 -9.18
N GLU A 590 6.14 16.45 -8.57
CA GLU A 590 6.40 15.78 -7.29
C GLU A 590 5.72 16.52 -6.15
N LYS A 591 5.32 15.79 -5.11
CA LYS A 591 4.61 16.34 -3.94
C LYS A 591 5.40 17.46 -3.26
N GLU A 592 6.72 17.32 -3.23
CA GLU A 592 7.66 18.28 -2.68
C GLU A 592 7.58 19.63 -3.41
N SER A 593 7.36 19.60 -4.73
CA SER A 593 7.22 20.80 -5.57
C SER A 593 5.91 21.56 -5.34
N VAL A 594 4.90 20.92 -4.75
CA VAL A 594 3.55 21.50 -4.52
C VAL A 594 3.22 21.62 -3.03
N SER A 595 4.21 21.53 -2.15
CA SER A 595 4.02 21.66 -0.70
C SER A 595 3.35 23.00 -0.35
N GLY A 596 2.17 22.94 0.26
CA GLY A 596 1.35 24.11 0.59
C GLY A 596 0.39 24.56 -0.52
N LEU A 597 0.54 24.05 -1.74
CA LEU A 597 -0.36 24.27 -2.88
C LEU A 597 -1.32 23.09 -3.11
N ASP A 598 -1.03 21.93 -2.50
CA ASP A 598 -1.80 20.69 -2.59
C ASP A 598 -3.25 20.82 -2.10
N LYS A 599 -3.53 21.82 -1.26
CA LYS A 599 -4.88 22.17 -0.80
C LYS A 599 -5.68 22.98 -1.83
N ILE A 600 -5.04 23.49 -2.87
CA ILE A 600 -5.70 24.26 -3.92
C ILE A 600 -6.41 23.29 -4.86
N SER A 601 -7.71 23.48 -5.01
CA SER A 601 -8.63 22.80 -5.91
C SER A 601 -8.27 22.78 -7.41
N LEU A 602 -7.14 23.36 -7.79
CA LEU A 602 -6.60 23.39 -9.15
C LEU A 602 -5.60 22.25 -9.39
N LEU A 603 -5.13 21.59 -8.32
CA LEU A 603 -4.24 20.44 -8.35
C LEU A 603 -4.98 19.17 -7.89
N GLN A 604 -4.62 18.05 -8.50
CA GLN A 604 -5.14 16.72 -8.18
C GLN A 604 -3.99 15.79 -7.86
N GLY A 605 -4.07 15.08 -6.73
CA GLY A 605 -3.14 14.00 -6.40
C GLY A 605 -3.33 12.83 -7.36
N SER A 606 -2.29 12.49 -8.11
CA SER A 606 -2.29 11.34 -9.02
C SER A 606 -1.73 10.07 -8.38
N SER A 607 -0.87 10.22 -7.37
CA SER A 607 -0.36 9.13 -6.52
C SER A 607 0.03 9.68 -5.14
N ALA A 608 0.53 8.83 -4.23
CA ALA A 608 1.00 9.27 -2.91
C ALA A 608 2.12 10.34 -2.97
N ARG A 609 2.81 10.47 -4.11
CA ARG A 609 3.98 11.34 -4.28
C ARG A 609 3.89 12.30 -5.47
N GLN A 610 2.82 12.26 -6.27
CA GLN A 610 2.72 13.06 -7.48
C GLN A 610 1.36 13.74 -7.64
N TYR A 611 1.40 14.94 -8.22
CA TYR A 611 0.23 15.79 -8.50
C TYR A 611 0.18 16.15 -9.98
N CYS A 612 -0.99 16.55 -10.48
CA CYS A 612 -1.15 17.21 -11.77
C CYS A 612 -2.17 18.34 -11.67
N PHE A 613 -2.22 19.23 -12.66
CA PHE A 613 -3.35 20.16 -12.76
C PHE A 613 -4.63 19.38 -13.09
N VAL A 614 -5.76 19.76 -12.49
CA VAL A 614 -7.07 19.12 -12.72
C VAL A 614 -7.48 19.12 -14.20
N HIS A 615 -6.95 20.06 -15.00
CA HIS A 615 -7.11 20.06 -16.44
C HIS A 615 -5.91 20.70 -17.15
N GLN A 616 -5.54 20.18 -18.33
CA GLN A 616 -4.42 20.69 -19.13
C GLN A 616 -4.57 22.18 -19.45
N THR A 617 -5.77 22.67 -19.73
CA THR A 617 -5.97 24.10 -20.04
C THR A 617 -5.75 25.02 -18.84
N ILE A 618 -5.81 24.50 -17.60
CA ILE A 618 -5.45 25.27 -16.40
C ILE A 618 -3.91 25.37 -16.31
N GLN A 619 -3.20 24.28 -16.63
CA GLN A 619 -1.74 24.33 -16.79
C GLN A 619 -1.33 25.32 -17.88
N GLU A 620 -1.98 25.30 -19.05
CA GLU A 620 -1.71 26.27 -20.14
C GLU A 620 -1.96 27.72 -19.71
N PHE A 621 -3.02 27.96 -18.93
CA PHE A 621 -3.33 29.28 -18.37
C PHE A 621 -2.23 29.77 -17.41
N PHE A 622 -1.83 28.95 -16.43
CA PHE A 622 -0.75 29.30 -15.50
C PHE A 622 0.59 29.44 -16.21
N SER A 623 0.85 28.64 -17.25
CA SER A 623 2.05 28.78 -18.08
C SER A 623 2.07 30.12 -18.83
N ALA A 624 0.92 30.69 -19.19
CA ALA A 624 0.85 32.03 -19.77
C ALA A 624 0.96 33.12 -18.69
N LEU A 625 0.32 32.92 -17.52
CA LEU A 625 0.42 33.82 -16.37
C LEU A 625 1.88 34.00 -15.92
N TYR A 626 2.73 32.98 -16.07
CA TYR A 626 4.15 33.04 -15.76
C TYR A 626 4.86 34.24 -16.40
N PHE A 627 4.59 34.51 -17.68
CA PHE A 627 5.27 35.61 -18.37
C PHE A 627 4.97 36.96 -17.72
N ILE A 628 3.75 37.14 -17.20
CA ILE A 628 3.28 38.36 -16.52
C ILE A 628 3.93 38.54 -15.16
N THR A 629 4.46 37.47 -14.57
CA THR A 629 5.22 37.53 -13.31
C THR A 629 6.66 38.01 -13.50
N LEU A 630 7.14 38.13 -14.74
CA LEU A 630 8.50 38.54 -15.08
C LEU A 630 8.63 40.07 -15.14
N GLU A 631 9.85 40.56 -14.97
CA GLU A 631 10.24 41.94 -15.29
C GLU A 631 10.21 42.20 -16.79
N SER A 632 10.01 43.46 -17.22
CA SER A 632 9.78 43.82 -18.64
C SER A 632 10.83 43.28 -19.61
N THR A 633 12.12 43.41 -19.28
CA THR A 633 13.22 42.97 -20.15
C THR A 633 13.23 41.45 -20.31
N LYS A 634 13.00 40.71 -19.22
CA LYS A 634 12.95 39.25 -19.24
C LYS A 634 11.69 38.73 -19.93
N MET A 635 10.55 39.38 -19.70
CA MET A 635 9.29 39.11 -20.39
C MET A 635 9.48 39.21 -21.90
N GLU A 636 10.09 40.29 -22.39
CA GLU A 636 10.31 40.50 -23.82
C GLU A 636 11.14 39.35 -24.43
N ILE A 637 12.27 39.00 -23.82
CA ILE A 637 13.15 37.92 -24.30
C ILE A 637 12.41 36.58 -24.33
N GLU A 638 11.73 36.22 -23.23
CA GLU A 638 11.08 34.92 -23.13
C GLU A 638 9.83 34.81 -24.03
N VAL A 639 9.08 35.89 -24.21
CA VAL A 639 7.95 35.93 -25.15
C VAL A 639 8.45 35.81 -26.58
N LYS A 640 9.49 36.56 -26.98
CA LYS A 640 10.11 36.41 -28.32
C LYS A 640 10.57 34.98 -28.56
N THR A 641 11.28 34.39 -27.60
CA THR A 641 11.73 32.99 -27.66
C THR A 641 10.56 32.01 -27.84
N LEU A 642 9.46 32.21 -27.10
CA LEU A 642 8.25 31.40 -27.24
C LEU A 642 7.65 31.53 -28.65
N LEU A 643 7.49 32.75 -29.14
CA LEU A 643 6.89 33.04 -30.44
C LEU A 643 7.75 32.50 -31.59
N ASP A 644 9.07 32.61 -31.50
CA ASP A 644 10.00 32.05 -32.49
C ASP A 644 9.97 30.52 -32.51
N SER A 645 9.77 29.87 -31.35
CA SER A 645 9.67 28.40 -31.27
C SER A 645 8.48 27.80 -32.03
N VAL A 646 7.47 28.63 -32.36
CA VAL A 646 6.29 28.22 -33.12
C VAL A 646 6.27 28.78 -34.54
N LYS A 647 7.35 29.42 -35.00
CA LYS A 647 7.51 29.84 -36.40
C LYS A 647 7.96 28.67 -37.28
N GLY A 648 7.70 28.77 -38.58
CA GLY A 648 8.31 27.90 -39.61
C GLY A 648 8.06 26.38 -39.42
N PRO A 649 9.00 25.50 -39.83
CA PRO A 649 8.85 24.05 -39.73
C PRO A 649 8.68 23.52 -38.30
N SER A 650 9.16 24.27 -37.31
CA SER A 650 9.01 23.97 -35.87
C SER A 650 7.59 24.13 -35.34
N ALA A 651 6.70 24.83 -36.07
CA ALA A 651 5.31 25.07 -35.67
C ALA A 651 4.54 23.78 -35.41
N ASP A 652 4.72 22.75 -36.25
CA ASP A 652 4.02 21.48 -36.11
C ASP A 652 4.52 20.68 -34.88
N THR A 653 5.82 20.74 -34.57
CA THR A 653 6.44 20.07 -33.41
C THR A 653 6.04 20.73 -32.07
N ASN A 654 5.78 22.05 -32.10
CA ASN A 654 5.50 22.88 -30.94
C ASN A 654 4.04 23.35 -30.83
N ILE A 655 3.11 22.71 -31.54
CA ILE A 655 1.68 23.03 -31.52
C ILE A 655 1.04 23.02 -30.12
N HIS A 656 1.63 22.30 -29.17
CA HIS A 656 1.20 22.27 -27.76
C HIS A 656 1.35 23.63 -27.05
N LEU A 657 2.14 24.57 -27.58
CA LEU A 657 2.34 25.91 -27.04
C LEU A 657 1.30 26.93 -27.53
N TRP A 658 0.54 26.61 -28.59
CA TRP A 658 -0.47 27.52 -29.13
C TRP A 658 -1.51 27.97 -28.08
N PRO A 659 -2.05 27.09 -27.21
CA PRO A 659 -2.98 27.54 -26.17
C PRO A 659 -2.36 28.56 -25.20
N VAL A 660 -1.05 28.49 -24.93
CA VAL A 660 -0.33 29.45 -24.08
C VAL A 660 -0.26 30.81 -24.77
N ILE A 661 0.10 30.86 -26.05
CA ILE A 661 0.13 32.09 -26.85
C ILE A 661 -1.26 32.74 -26.89
N ARG A 662 -2.31 31.94 -27.08
CA ARG A 662 -3.68 32.44 -27.03
C ARG A 662 -4.01 33.10 -25.69
N PHE A 663 -3.62 32.50 -24.56
CA PHE A 663 -3.81 33.14 -23.26
C PHE A 663 -2.98 34.42 -23.11
N LEU A 664 -1.77 34.51 -23.69
CA LEU A 664 -0.98 35.74 -23.70
C LEU A 664 -1.69 36.88 -24.44
N PHE A 665 -2.36 36.61 -25.56
CA PHE A 665 -3.22 37.60 -26.23
C PHE A 665 -4.31 38.11 -25.28
N GLY A 666 -4.99 37.21 -24.56
CA GLY A 666 -6.02 37.62 -23.61
C GLY A 666 -5.48 38.36 -22.40
N PHE A 667 -4.28 38.04 -21.94
CA PHE A 667 -3.63 38.80 -20.87
C PHE A 667 -3.15 40.18 -21.33
N SER A 668 -2.79 40.35 -22.61
CA SER A 668 -2.44 41.66 -23.17
C SER A 668 -3.65 42.62 -23.27
N ASN A 669 -4.88 42.12 -23.12
CA ASN A 669 -6.05 42.97 -23.00
C ASN A 669 -5.98 43.80 -21.69
N PRO A 670 -6.16 45.13 -21.74
CA PRO A 670 -6.00 45.99 -20.56
C PRO A 670 -6.90 45.64 -19.36
N ASN A 671 -8.15 45.22 -19.61
CA ASN A 671 -9.09 44.85 -18.55
C ASN A 671 -8.65 43.58 -17.83
N VAL A 672 -8.18 42.59 -18.59
CA VAL A 672 -7.65 41.33 -18.05
C VAL A 672 -6.34 41.58 -17.33
N TRP A 673 -5.43 42.37 -17.92
CA TRP A 673 -4.14 42.72 -17.35
C TRP A 673 -4.26 43.32 -15.95
N LYS A 674 -5.14 44.33 -15.80
CA LYS A 674 -5.37 45.00 -14.50
C LYS A 674 -5.77 44.00 -13.41
N LYS A 675 -6.65 43.04 -13.74
CA LYS A 675 -7.09 42.00 -12.81
C LYS A 675 -5.99 40.96 -12.53
N SER A 676 -5.16 40.60 -13.53
CA SER A 676 -4.06 39.66 -13.33
C SER A 676 -2.95 40.25 -12.47
N VAL A 677 -2.61 41.53 -12.65
CA VAL A 677 -1.66 42.21 -11.76
C VAL A 677 -2.20 42.28 -10.34
N SER A 678 -3.51 42.56 -10.16
CA SER A 678 -4.15 42.51 -8.84
C SER A 678 -4.10 41.13 -8.19
N LEU A 679 -4.17 40.03 -8.97
CA LEU A 679 -4.00 38.67 -8.48
C LEU A 679 -2.56 38.40 -8.03
N LEU A 680 -1.58 38.99 -8.70
CA LEU A 680 -0.14 38.76 -8.47
C LEU A 680 0.45 39.67 -7.38
N ALA A 681 -0.22 40.76 -7.03
CA ALA A 681 0.20 41.70 -6.01
C ALA A 681 0.06 41.10 -4.60
N SER A 682 1.15 40.56 -4.05
CA SER A 682 1.29 40.18 -2.64
C SER A 682 1.72 41.38 -1.79
N HIS A 683 1.38 41.38 -0.49
CA HIS A 683 1.44 42.55 0.42
C HIS A 683 2.84 43.10 0.78
N ASN A 684 3.92 42.66 0.11
CA ASN A 684 5.26 43.18 0.37
C ASN A 684 5.86 43.75 -0.92
N SER A 685 5.84 45.07 -1.02
CA SER A 685 6.98 45.92 -1.39
C SER A 685 6.50 47.35 -1.55
N SER A 686 6.48 48.08 -0.43
CA SER A 686 7.09 49.41 -0.45
C SER A 686 8.48 49.26 -1.09
N SER A 687 8.80 50.16 -2.02
CA SER A 687 10.13 50.36 -2.63
C SER A 687 10.72 49.21 -3.47
N SER A 688 10.48 49.26 -4.79
CA SER A 688 11.57 49.30 -5.78
C SER A 688 11.05 49.82 -7.12
N SER A 689 11.72 50.83 -7.66
CA SER A 689 11.55 51.41 -8.99
C SER A 689 12.05 50.48 -10.10
N GLY A 690 11.66 49.20 -10.06
CA GLY A 690 12.00 48.21 -11.08
C GLY A 690 11.04 48.28 -12.26
N ASN A 691 11.56 48.05 -13.47
CA ASN A 691 10.81 47.97 -14.74
C ASN A 691 9.63 47.00 -14.63
N THR A 692 8.47 47.50 -14.22
CA THR A 692 7.24 46.72 -14.13
C THR A 692 6.77 46.36 -15.54
N PRO A 693 6.35 45.11 -15.77
CA PRO A 693 5.84 44.71 -17.07
C PRO A 693 4.65 45.57 -17.46
N SER A 694 4.59 45.94 -18.73
CA SER A 694 3.52 46.76 -19.31
C SER A 694 2.64 45.91 -20.21
N PRO A 695 1.30 46.08 -20.17
CA PRO A 695 0.41 45.41 -21.12
C PRO A 695 0.73 45.81 -22.56
N THR A 696 1.17 47.06 -22.79
CA THR A 696 1.51 47.59 -24.11
C THR A 696 2.68 46.83 -24.73
N LEU A 697 3.74 46.58 -23.95
CA LEU A 697 4.91 45.82 -24.42
C LEU A 697 4.49 44.41 -24.88
N LEU A 698 3.73 43.69 -24.06
CA LEU A 698 3.23 42.37 -24.42
C LEU A 698 2.34 42.43 -25.66
N GLN A 699 1.46 43.43 -25.73
CA GLN A 699 0.56 43.62 -26.85
C GLN A 699 1.32 43.88 -28.15
N ASP A 700 2.33 44.75 -28.14
CA ASP A 700 3.14 45.09 -29.31
C ASP A 700 3.88 43.87 -29.86
N LEU A 701 4.53 43.09 -29.00
CA LEU A 701 5.22 41.85 -29.39
C LEU A 701 4.27 40.84 -30.06
N LEU A 702 3.06 40.68 -29.52
CA LEU A 702 2.06 39.76 -30.04
C LEU A 702 1.44 40.26 -31.34
N LYS A 703 1.16 41.57 -31.44
CA LYS A 703 0.63 42.23 -32.63
C LYS A 703 1.62 42.20 -33.79
N GLU A 704 2.90 42.43 -33.52
CA GLU A 704 3.99 42.30 -34.50
C GLU A 704 4.05 40.85 -35.03
N TRP A 705 4.12 39.88 -34.12
CA TRP A 705 4.20 38.47 -34.48
C TRP A 705 3.03 37.97 -35.33
N ILE A 706 1.77 38.29 -34.94
CA ILE A 706 0.62 37.84 -35.72
C ILE A 706 0.57 38.50 -37.10
N LEU A 707 1.03 39.75 -37.24
CA LEU A 707 1.12 40.42 -38.54
C LEU A 707 2.20 39.78 -39.44
N GLU A 708 3.32 39.33 -38.88
CA GLU A 708 4.38 38.63 -39.61
C GLU A 708 3.97 37.23 -40.08
N GLU A 709 3.31 36.46 -39.20
CA GLU A 709 2.98 35.06 -39.47
C GLU A 709 1.63 34.88 -40.17
N ALA A 710 0.78 35.90 -40.11
CA ALA A 710 -0.51 35.98 -40.78
C ALA A 710 -0.45 35.60 -42.26
N ASP A 711 0.59 35.98 -42.99
CA ASP A 711 0.69 35.76 -44.44
C ASP A 711 1.15 34.34 -44.81
N LYS A 712 1.80 33.64 -43.87
CA LYS A 712 2.54 32.40 -44.14
C LYS A 712 1.74 31.13 -43.83
N PHE A 713 0.75 31.20 -42.92
CA PHE A 713 0.10 30.02 -42.31
C PHE A 713 -1.42 29.90 -42.56
N ILE A 714 -1.95 30.58 -43.57
CA ILE A 714 -3.40 30.81 -43.81
C ILE A 714 -4.24 29.54 -44.05
N LEU A 715 -3.69 28.33 -44.26
CA LEU A 715 -4.55 27.16 -44.56
C LEU A 715 -4.76 26.18 -43.39
N LYS A 716 -3.88 26.16 -42.38
CA LYS A 716 -3.97 25.19 -41.26
C LYS A 716 -4.22 25.82 -39.89
N ALA A 717 -3.95 27.11 -39.72
CA ALA A 717 -3.95 27.78 -38.41
C ALA A 717 -4.97 28.93 -38.26
N VAL A 718 -5.81 29.19 -39.27
CA VAL A 718 -6.76 30.34 -39.27
C VAL A 718 -7.62 30.39 -38.01
N SER A 719 -8.18 29.25 -37.62
CA SER A 719 -9.01 29.16 -36.41
C SER A 719 -8.22 29.65 -35.19
N PHE A 720 -6.97 29.23 -35.03
CA PHE A 720 -6.13 29.63 -33.91
C PHE A 720 -5.89 31.15 -33.90
N PHE A 721 -5.53 31.75 -35.04
CA PHE A 721 -5.29 33.19 -35.11
C PHE A 721 -6.54 34.02 -34.86
N LEU A 722 -7.71 33.63 -35.41
CA LEU A 722 -8.97 34.31 -35.08
C LEU A 722 -9.28 34.25 -33.59
N HIS A 723 -8.99 33.13 -32.94
CA HIS A 723 -9.13 33.02 -31.49
C HIS A 723 -8.18 33.95 -30.75
N CYS A 724 -6.92 34.14 -31.19
CA CYS A 724 -6.01 35.14 -30.61
C CYS A 724 -6.54 36.57 -30.77
N LEU A 725 -7.04 36.91 -31.95
CA LEU A 725 -7.69 38.20 -32.21
C LEU A 725 -8.90 38.44 -31.30
N TYR A 726 -9.72 37.41 -31.09
CA TYR A 726 -10.85 37.47 -30.17
C TYR A 726 -10.43 37.64 -28.71
N GLU A 727 -9.34 37.02 -28.26
CA GLU A 727 -8.87 37.24 -26.88
C GLU A 727 -8.43 38.69 -26.63
N LEU A 728 -7.90 39.36 -27.66
CA LEU A 728 -7.42 40.73 -27.57
C LEU A 728 -8.57 41.75 -27.33
N HIS A 729 -9.73 41.53 -27.96
CA HIS A 729 -10.86 42.48 -27.99
C HIS A 729 -10.43 43.91 -28.39
N ASP A 730 -9.68 44.01 -29.50
CA ASP A 730 -9.25 45.28 -30.10
C ASP A 730 -9.79 45.37 -31.52
N ASP A 731 -11.00 45.90 -31.67
CA ASP A 731 -11.73 45.95 -32.95
C ASP A 731 -10.92 46.60 -34.07
N ALA A 732 -10.15 47.64 -33.76
CA ALA A 732 -9.32 48.35 -34.72
C ALA A 732 -8.17 47.46 -35.23
N PHE A 733 -7.51 46.74 -34.33
CA PHE A 733 -6.46 45.80 -34.70
C PHE A 733 -7.00 44.57 -35.43
N VAL A 734 -8.15 44.04 -35.00
CA VAL A 734 -8.83 42.92 -35.66
C VAL A 734 -9.15 43.30 -37.10
N LYS A 735 -9.72 44.49 -37.33
CA LYS A 735 -9.96 45.01 -38.68
C LYS A 735 -8.67 45.07 -39.51
N LYS A 736 -7.58 45.62 -38.96
CA LYS A 736 -6.27 45.70 -39.62
C LYS A 736 -5.74 44.34 -40.06
N VAL A 737 -5.83 43.32 -39.20
CA VAL A 737 -5.37 41.95 -39.54
C VAL A 737 -6.28 41.30 -40.59
N MET A 738 -7.60 41.44 -40.43
CA MET A 738 -8.57 40.86 -41.35
C MET A 738 -8.53 41.51 -42.75
N GLU A 739 -8.23 42.80 -42.88
CA GLU A 739 -7.97 43.47 -44.17
C GLU A 739 -6.72 42.94 -44.87
N LYS A 740 -5.71 42.55 -44.10
CA LYS A 740 -4.51 41.87 -44.63
C LYS A 740 -4.88 40.47 -45.15
N TRP A 741 -5.78 39.76 -44.48
CA TRP A 741 -6.33 38.46 -44.90
C TRP A 741 -7.43 38.60 -45.96
N ARG A 742 -7.06 39.04 -47.16
CA ARG A 742 -8.00 39.13 -48.29
C ARG A 742 -8.73 37.81 -48.60
N LYS A 743 -8.12 36.66 -48.28
CA LYS A 743 -8.71 35.33 -48.47
C LYS A 743 -8.62 34.53 -47.16
N VAL A 744 -9.78 34.12 -46.65
CA VAL A 744 -9.91 33.29 -45.44
C VAL A 744 -10.51 31.94 -45.84
N ASP A 745 -9.77 30.85 -45.63
CA ASP A 745 -10.19 29.51 -46.06
C ASP A 745 -10.43 28.57 -44.87
N PHE A 746 -11.66 28.11 -44.74
CA PHE A 746 -12.09 27.07 -43.80
C PHE A 746 -12.49 25.77 -44.51
N ALA A 747 -12.16 25.59 -45.78
CA ALA A 747 -12.59 24.43 -46.53
C ALA A 747 -12.25 23.12 -45.80
N SER A 748 -13.26 22.28 -45.58
CA SER A 748 -13.14 21.01 -44.85
C SER A 748 -12.68 21.12 -43.39
N VAL A 749 -12.73 22.31 -42.78
CA VAL A 749 -12.45 22.52 -41.36
C VAL A 749 -13.71 22.20 -40.53
N VAL A 750 -13.50 21.50 -39.41
CA VAL A 750 -14.55 21.21 -38.43
C VAL A 750 -14.69 22.41 -37.50
N LEU A 751 -15.70 23.25 -37.74
CA LEU A 751 -16.03 24.43 -36.95
C LEU A 751 -16.93 24.08 -35.76
N LYS A 752 -16.54 24.46 -34.55
CA LYS A 752 -17.36 24.40 -33.33
C LYS A 752 -18.25 25.63 -33.21
N LYS A 753 -19.29 25.59 -32.35
CA LYS A 753 -20.14 26.76 -32.06
C LYS A 753 -19.32 27.99 -31.64
N ILE A 754 -18.27 27.78 -30.84
CA ILE A 754 -17.37 28.85 -30.43
C ILE A 754 -16.51 29.39 -31.59
N ASP A 755 -16.10 28.55 -32.54
CA ASP A 755 -15.33 28.99 -33.71
C ASP A 755 -16.20 29.91 -34.58
N CYS A 756 -17.49 29.58 -34.72
CA CYS A 756 -18.46 30.43 -35.40
C CYS A 756 -18.69 31.77 -34.68
N SER A 757 -18.73 31.78 -33.34
CA SER A 757 -18.87 33.03 -32.56
C SER A 757 -17.67 33.96 -32.72
N VAL A 758 -16.47 33.37 -32.72
CA VAL A 758 -15.23 34.11 -32.94
C VAL A 758 -15.13 34.63 -34.37
N LEU A 759 -15.46 33.80 -35.37
CA LEU A 759 -15.50 34.23 -36.77
C LEU A 759 -16.51 35.37 -36.96
N ARG A 760 -17.70 35.26 -36.36
CA ARG A 760 -18.70 36.34 -36.39
C ARG A 760 -18.13 37.65 -35.85
N TYR A 761 -17.48 37.64 -34.68
CA TYR A 761 -16.88 38.85 -34.11
C TYR A 761 -15.88 39.49 -35.08
N CYS A 762 -14.94 38.70 -35.62
CA CYS A 762 -13.93 39.21 -36.54
C CYS A 762 -14.53 39.79 -37.84
N LEU A 763 -15.61 39.20 -38.35
CA LEU A 763 -16.32 39.71 -39.52
C LEU A 763 -17.14 40.97 -39.21
N GLN A 764 -17.68 41.10 -37.99
CA GLN A 764 -18.43 42.28 -37.56
C GLN A 764 -17.56 43.54 -37.45
N CYS A 765 -16.24 43.41 -37.35
CA CYS A 765 -15.28 44.52 -37.45
C CYS A 765 -15.20 45.16 -38.86
N ARG A 766 -16.06 44.72 -39.80
CA ARG A 766 -16.19 45.25 -41.18
C ARG A 766 -14.86 45.24 -41.96
N PRO A 767 -14.17 44.10 -42.08
CA PRO A 767 -12.95 44.01 -42.86
C PRO A 767 -13.24 43.96 -44.38
N ALA A 768 -12.31 44.48 -45.18
CA ALA A 768 -12.33 44.34 -46.64
C ALA A 768 -11.83 42.94 -47.08
N ILE A 769 -12.62 41.90 -46.82
CA ILE A 769 -12.31 40.53 -47.25
C ILE A 769 -12.77 40.34 -48.70
N ALA A 770 -11.93 39.73 -49.53
CA ALA A 770 -12.27 39.42 -50.92
C ALA A 770 -12.83 37.99 -51.10
N ARG A 771 -12.51 37.06 -50.20
CA ARG A 771 -13.03 35.67 -50.25
C ARG A 771 -13.02 34.99 -48.88
N LEU A 772 -14.17 34.47 -48.46
CA LEU A 772 -14.40 33.57 -47.34
C LEU A 772 -14.89 32.21 -47.89
N ASN A 773 -14.07 31.19 -47.73
CA ASN A 773 -14.39 29.83 -48.16
C ASN A 773 -14.86 28.98 -46.98
N LEU A 774 -16.15 28.61 -46.99
CA LEU A 774 -16.77 27.73 -45.97
C LEU A 774 -17.19 26.37 -46.56
N SER A 775 -16.67 26.03 -47.74
CA SER A 775 -17.03 24.78 -48.42
C SER A 775 -16.69 23.54 -47.59
N ASN A 776 -17.56 22.53 -47.62
CA ASN A 776 -17.37 21.27 -46.89
C ASN A 776 -17.14 21.41 -45.37
N CYS A 777 -17.47 22.55 -44.77
CA CYS A 777 -17.50 22.71 -43.31
C CYS A 777 -18.70 21.96 -42.72
N ASN A 778 -18.60 21.54 -41.45
CA ASN A 778 -19.71 20.94 -40.70
C ASN A 778 -20.73 21.99 -40.19
N LEU A 779 -21.26 22.82 -41.10
CA LEU A 779 -22.22 23.87 -40.78
C LEU A 779 -23.62 23.29 -40.58
N THR A 780 -24.11 23.31 -39.35
CA THR A 780 -25.50 22.96 -39.01
C THR A 780 -26.38 24.20 -39.09
N ALA A 781 -27.71 24.02 -39.12
CA ALA A 781 -28.67 25.14 -39.10
C ALA A 781 -28.41 26.11 -37.92
N GLU A 782 -28.09 25.57 -36.74
CA GLU A 782 -27.73 26.38 -35.56
C GLU A 782 -26.47 27.25 -35.78
N LYS A 783 -25.42 26.68 -36.38
CA LYS A 783 -24.17 27.42 -36.66
C LYS A 783 -24.38 28.49 -37.73
N LEU A 784 -25.21 28.21 -38.74
CA LEU A 784 -25.58 29.18 -39.76
C LEU A 784 -26.40 30.33 -39.17
N LYS A 785 -27.37 30.03 -38.31
CA LYS A 785 -28.13 31.06 -37.59
C LYS A 785 -27.22 31.98 -36.77
N LEU A 786 -26.17 31.42 -36.17
CA LEU A 786 -25.20 32.20 -35.40
C LEU A 786 -24.32 33.11 -36.29
N LEU A 787 -23.94 32.65 -37.49
CA LEU A 787 -23.11 33.39 -38.44
C LEU A 787 -23.88 34.37 -39.33
N ALA A 788 -25.18 34.14 -39.54
CA ALA A 788 -26.01 34.88 -40.48
C ALA A 788 -25.89 36.42 -40.38
N PRO A 789 -25.88 37.06 -39.18
CA PRO A 789 -25.76 38.51 -39.07
C PRO A 789 -24.44 39.10 -39.58
N ALA A 790 -23.37 38.30 -39.60
CA ALA A 790 -22.07 38.70 -40.13
C ALA A 790 -21.96 38.36 -41.63
N LEU A 791 -22.48 37.21 -42.05
CA LEU A 791 -22.45 36.78 -43.45
C LEU A 791 -23.31 37.68 -44.34
N SER A 792 -24.42 38.22 -43.83
CA SER A 792 -25.28 39.16 -44.57
C SER A 792 -24.60 40.49 -44.91
N GLN A 793 -23.42 40.76 -44.33
CA GLN A 793 -22.65 41.97 -44.58
C GLN A 793 -21.59 41.77 -45.68
N LEU A 794 -21.38 40.53 -46.13
CA LEU A 794 -20.45 40.16 -47.20
C LEU A 794 -21.17 40.10 -48.55
N THR A 795 -20.45 40.37 -49.63
CA THR A 795 -21.00 40.22 -50.99
C THR A 795 -21.05 38.74 -51.40
N CYS A 796 -21.90 38.40 -52.37
CA CYS A 796 -21.98 37.02 -52.87
C CYS A 796 -20.66 36.55 -53.54
N GLU A 797 -19.88 37.46 -54.11
CA GLU A 797 -18.57 37.15 -54.70
C GLU A 797 -17.53 36.77 -53.63
N GLU A 798 -17.69 37.31 -52.43
CA GLU A 798 -16.84 37.03 -51.28
C GLU A 798 -17.15 35.66 -50.65
N LEU A 799 -18.28 35.00 -50.94
CA LEU A 799 -18.65 33.73 -50.30
C LEU A 799 -18.48 32.53 -51.23
N CYS A 800 -17.66 31.55 -50.83
CA CYS A 800 -17.47 30.30 -51.55
C CYS A 800 -18.06 29.10 -50.80
N GLY A 801 -19.08 28.46 -51.36
CA GLY A 801 -19.65 27.20 -50.88
C GLY A 801 -20.46 26.47 -51.94
N LYS A 802 -20.08 25.24 -52.31
CA LYS A 802 -20.92 24.34 -53.11
C LYS A 802 -21.75 23.45 -52.18
N GLN A 803 -22.93 23.91 -51.78
CA GLN A 803 -24.08 23.08 -51.36
C GLN A 803 -25.39 23.92 -51.43
N PRO A 804 -26.55 23.33 -51.75
CA PRO A 804 -27.77 24.05 -52.15
C PRO A 804 -28.57 24.53 -50.94
N VAL A 805 -27.95 25.29 -50.03
CA VAL A 805 -28.63 25.88 -48.85
C VAL A 805 -28.65 27.42 -48.91
N PHE A 806 -27.87 28.03 -49.81
CA PHE A 806 -27.82 29.48 -49.99
C PHE A 806 -28.81 30.01 -51.05
N ARG A 807 -29.69 29.17 -51.61
CA ARG A 807 -30.80 29.56 -52.48
C ARG A 807 -32.07 28.87 -51.97
N SER A 808 -33.12 29.66 -51.69
CA SER A 808 -34.39 29.34 -51.00
C SER A 808 -34.22 29.07 -49.50
N ASP A 809 -34.46 29.99 -48.55
CA ASP A 809 -35.76 30.60 -48.22
C ASP A 809 -35.60 31.80 -47.25
N TYR A 810 -34.84 32.83 -47.62
CA TYR A 810 -34.83 34.09 -46.86
C TYR A 810 -34.65 35.28 -47.82
N THR A 811 -35.72 35.58 -48.54
CA THR A 811 -36.02 36.94 -49.03
C THR A 811 -37.13 37.51 -48.17
#